data_AF-A0A672LPX1-F1
#
_entry.id   AF-A0A672LPX1-F1
#
_cell.length_a   1.000
_cell.length_b   1.000
_cell.length_c   1.000
_cell.angle_alpha   90.00
_cell.angle_beta   90.00
_cell.angle_gamma   90.00
#
_symmetry.space_group_name_H-M   'P 1'
#
loop_
_entity.id
_entity.type
_entity.pdbx_description
1 polymer ?
#
loop_
_entity_poly.entity_id
_entity_poly.type
_entity_poly.pdbx_seq_one_letter_code
_entity_poly.pdbx_strand_id
1 'polypeptide(L)'
;MPVNSLASAKRPGQLAVSINKAINTQEIAVKEKHARNILFFKGAHTFWLAVNRLPLSSNAVLCWKFCHVFHKLLRDGHPNVSTYSLASHFSKFGKMVGTFVTLEHKNPRFPGNLQMSNSQLDEAGENDVNNFFQLTVEMFDYLECELNLFLGVFSSLDMSRSVSVTAAGQCRLAPLIQVILDSSHLYDYTVKLLFKLHSCLPADTLQGHRDRFQEQFKKLKSLFYRSSNLQYFKRLIQIPQLPENPPNFLRASALSEHISPVVVIPVESSSPESEHVAETEDLVDTDIPPLPSTVDSKFDDLFGTSAATDPFNFNSQNGMRKDEKDRLIEQLTAELQALKEELESFRLESGRLCQALRGRVNELEAELAEQTHLKQQALGESEFLRVELDDLRRVKEDTEKEQRSLSEIERKAQANEQRYTKLKEKYTELVQSHADLLRKNAEVTRQMTVARAAQDEVENVKKEMQDRVKAAQDTASQESNEQLSTQLSALEAEKAGLMETVSQKEAELASLGVELERVQSSLTNERESGVKAAETLQNQLNEKESREQALESKLVSLRWAALRAALEEAGRIVQDSLNQLDDPAHISCTSSADYLVSRCQVALDCVERLQSARDGFVSDNTELAQLFAHLVGDVIVQGSATSHMVPVEQADGEHETSISRNACGAEALALLCQLKEQESNGTADCSRLRAALDTVMALGELRPRGLELQQGELGDLVEQEMAATSAAVESAAARIEEMLNKSRAVDTGIKMEVNERILASCTDLMQAIKVLVLSSKDLQKDIVESGRGAASMKEFYAKNSRWTEGLISASKAVGWGATMLVDAADQMVQGKGKFEELMVCSHEIAASTAQLVAASKVKADKDSPNLSRLQQASKGVTQATAGVVASTKSGKSQIEDTETMDFSAMTLTQIKRQEMDAQVLVLELETRLQKERERLGELRKKHYQLAGVAEGWGGEEEGKTPCKTTNICLPTTQYSLTISQNCFLLKNHPRVP
;
A
#
# COMPACT_ATOMS: atom_id res chain seq x y z
N MET A 1 -29.12 -1.15 3.18
CA MET A 1 -29.58 -2.56 3.11
C MET A 1 -28.51 -3.44 3.71
N PRO A 2 -28.79 -4.34 4.66
CA PRO A 2 -27.82 -5.32 5.12
C PRO A 2 -27.83 -6.50 4.14
N VAL A 3 -26.75 -6.67 3.39
CA VAL A 3 -26.58 -7.81 2.48
C VAL A 3 -25.96 -8.97 3.25
N ASN A 4 -26.61 -10.13 3.13
CA ASN A 4 -26.37 -11.41 3.78
C ASN A 4 -24.90 -11.78 4.06
N SER A 5 -24.64 -12.17 5.31
CA SER A 5 -23.34 -12.58 5.84
C SER A 5 -23.05 -14.07 5.66
N LEU A 6 -22.84 -14.55 4.44
CA LEU A 6 -22.45 -15.96 4.20
C LEU A 6 -21.21 -16.19 3.31
N ALA A 7 -20.52 -15.14 2.86
CA ALA A 7 -19.23 -15.29 2.18
C ALA A 7 -18.06 -15.32 3.20
N SER A 8 -17.86 -16.45 3.88
CA SER A 8 -16.68 -16.70 4.73
C SER A 8 -15.57 -17.37 3.91
N ALA A 9 -14.36 -16.78 3.98
CA ALA A 9 -13.06 -17.31 3.55
C ALA A 9 -12.74 -17.44 2.04
N LYS A 10 -12.63 -16.32 1.31
CA LYS A 10 -11.79 -16.27 0.09
C LYS A 10 -10.31 -16.39 0.49
N ARG A 11 -9.59 -17.36 -0.10
CA ARG A 11 -8.15 -17.61 0.14
C ARG A 11 -7.31 -16.32 -0.10
N PRO A 12 -6.33 -15.97 0.76
CA PRO A 12 -5.48 -14.79 0.60
C PRO A 12 -4.82 -14.66 -0.79
N GLY A 13 -4.50 -15.79 -1.43
CA GLY A 13 -3.92 -15.82 -2.78
C GLY A 13 -4.84 -15.26 -3.87
N GLN A 14 -6.16 -15.42 -3.76
CA GLN A 14 -7.12 -14.93 -4.76
C GLN A 14 -7.30 -13.41 -4.70
N LEU A 15 -7.14 -12.82 -3.51
CA LEU A 15 -7.13 -11.36 -3.34
C LEU A 15 -5.88 -10.75 -3.97
N ALA A 16 -4.70 -11.31 -3.70
CA ALA A 16 -3.46 -10.83 -4.31
C ALA A 16 -3.52 -10.84 -5.85
N VAL A 17 -4.12 -11.89 -6.43
CA VAL A 17 -4.37 -11.95 -7.88
C VAL A 17 -5.33 -10.85 -8.34
N SER A 18 -6.41 -10.60 -7.60
CA SER A 18 -7.37 -9.53 -7.95
C SER A 18 -6.74 -8.15 -7.85
N ILE A 19 -5.91 -7.90 -6.83
CA ILE A 19 -5.15 -6.65 -6.65
C ILE A 19 -4.16 -6.46 -7.81
N ASN A 20 -3.35 -7.46 -8.13
CA ASN A 20 -2.40 -7.38 -9.24
C ASN A 20 -3.07 -7.22 -10.61
N LYS A 21 -4.27 -7.78 -10.80
CA LYS A 21 -5.03 -7.60 -12.04
C LYS A 21 -5.73 -6.24 -12.11
N ALA A 22 -6.13 -5.66 -10.99
CA ALA A 22 -6.74 -4.32 -10.92
C ALA A 22 -5.69 -3.20 -11.03
N ILE A 23 -4.60 -3.31 -10.26
CA ILE A 23 -3.50 -2.34 -10.17
C ILE A 23 -2.33 -2.89 -10.99
N ASN A 24 -2.36 -2.62 -12.29
CA ASN A 24 -1.35 -3.07 -13.25
C ASN A 24 -0.80 -1.90 -14.07
N THR A 25 0.29 -2.12 -14.80
CA THR A 25 0.99 -1.10 -15.58
C THR A 25 0.30 -0.72 -16.89
N GLN A 26 -0.77 -1.41 -17.28
CA GLN A 26 -1.47 -1.16 -18.55
C GLN A 26 -2.35 0.08 -18.43
N GLU A 27 -2.30 1.02 -19.37
CA GLU A 27 -3.14 2.23 -19.39
C GLU A 27 -4.56 1.94 -19.91
N ILE A 28 -5.24 1.00 -19.24
CA ILE A 28 -6.64 0.60 -19.47
C ILE A 28 -7.45 0.85 -18.19
N ALA A 29 -8.74 1.18 -18.32
CA ALA A 29 -9.62 1.31 -17.16
C ALA A 29 -9.59 0.05 -16.28
N VAL A 30 -9.71 0.26 -14.96
CA VAL A 30 -9.71 -0.86 -14.01
C VAL A 30 -10.93 -1.74 -14.29
N LYS A 31 -10.70 -3.05 -14.43
CA LYS A 31 -11.78 -4.00 -14.69
C LYS A 31 -12.65 -4.14 -13.45
N GLU A 32 -13.94 -3.83 -13.58
CA GLU A 32 -14.92 -3.86 -12.49
C GLU A 32 -15.01 -5.21 -11.78
N LYS A 33 -14.77 -6.34 -12.47
CA LYS A 33 -14.71 -7.68 -11.83
C LYS A 33 -13.66 -7.76 -10.72
N HIS A 34 -12.47 -7.21 -10.96
CA HIS A 34 -11.36 -7.26 -10.00
C HIS A 34 -11.54 -6.22 -8.90
N ALA A 35 -12.01 -5.01 -9.24
CA ALA A 35 -12.36 -3.99 -8.26
C ALA A 35 -13.44 -4.51 -7.28
N ARG A 36 -14.54 -5.08 -7.78
CA ARG A 36 -15.60 -5.67 -6.95
C ARG A 36 -15.08 -6.77 -6.03
N ASN A 37 -14.23 -7.66 -6.53
CA ASN A 37 -13.64 -8.71 -5.71
C ASN A 37 -12.79 -8.18 -4.53
N ILE A 38 -12.15 -7.02 -4.70
CA ILE A 38 -11.38 -6.36 -3.63
C ILE A 38 -12.32 -5.78 -2.57
N LEU A 39 -13.47 -5.20 -2.97
CA LEU A 39 -14.46 -4.61 -2.05
C LEU A 39 -15.07 -5.62 -1.06
N PHE A 40 -15.35 -6.84 -1.51
CA PHE A 40 -15.97 -7.88 -0.67
C PHE A 40 -15.03 -8.49 0.38
N PHE A 41 -13.76 -8.08 0.44
CA PHE A 41 -12.79 -8.68 1.33
C PHE A 41 -12.75 -7.98 2.71
N LYS A 42 -12.81 -8.78 3.79
CA LYS A 42 -12.84 -8.28 5.18
C LYS A 42 -11.45 -8.05 5.80
N GLY A 43 -10.36 -8.48 5.16
CA GLY A 43 -9.00 -8.37 5.70
C GLY A 43 -8.19 -7.20 5.12
N ALA A 44 -8.15 -6.08 5.82
CA ALA A 44 -7.32 -4.92 5.45
C ALA A 44 -5.83 -5.29 5.30
N HIS A 45 -5.34 -6.21 6.14
CA HIS A 45 -3.93 -6.61 6.18
C HIS A 45 -3.44 -7.22 4.85
N THR A 46 -4.22 -8.11 4.23
CA THR A 46 -3.82 -8.75 2.96
C THR A 46 -3.80 -7.76 1.79
N PHE A 47 -4.71 -6.78 1.81
CA PHE A 47 -4.71 -5.68 0.83
C PHE A 47 -3.41 -4.86 0.93
N TRP A 48 -3.08 -4.39 2.14
CA TRP A 48 -1.87 -3.60 2.38
C TRP A 48 -0.58 -4.37 2.10
N LEU A 49 -0.50 -5.65 2.47
CA LEU A 49 0.64 -6.51 2.15
C LEU A 49 0.87 -6.65 0.63
N ALA A 50 -0.20 -6.75 -0.16
CA ALA A 50 -0.09 -6.85 -1.60
C ALA A 50 0.29 -5.50 -2.24
N VAL A 51 -0.31 -4.41 -1.78
CA VAL A 51 -0.04 -3.05 -2.27
C VAL A 51 1.39 -2.60 -1.94
N ASN A 52 1.90 -2.91 -0.75
CA ASN A 52 3.27 -2.56 -0.34
C ASN A 52 4.36 -3.26 -1.19
N ARG A 53 4.00 -4.31 -1.95
CA ARG A 53 4.89 -4.98 -2.90
C ARG A 53 4.85 -4.35 -4.30
N LEU A 54 3.92 -3.43 -4.56
CA LEU A 54 3.80 -2.74 -5.84
C LEU A 54 4.73 -1.53 -5.88
N PRO A 55 5.45 -1.29 -6.98
CA PRO A 55 6.34 -0.15 -7.13
C PRO A 55 5.56 1.13 -7.47
N LEU A 56 4.73 1.61 -6.53
CA LEU A 56 3.84 2.77 -6.75
C LEU A 56 4.60 4.08 -6.98
N SER A 57 5.78 4.26 -6.38
CA SER A 57 6.59 5.48 -6.49
C SER A 57 7.29 5.62 -7.85
N SER A 58 7.56 4.52 -8.55
CA SER A 58 8.27 4.54 -9.84
C SER A 58 7.34 4.44 -11.05
N ASN A 59 6.04 4.17 -10.85
CA ASN A 59 5.09 4.01 -11.94
C ASN A 59 3.78 4.79 -11.69
N ALA A 60 3.62 5.88 -12.45
CA ALA A 60 2.48 6.78 -12.36
C ALA A 60 1.13 6.09 -12.67
N VAL A 61 1.09 5.11 -13.59
CA VAL A 61 -0.13 4.37 -13.94
C VAL A 61 -0.56 3.45 -12.80
N LEU A 62 0.40 2.75 -12.17
CA LEU A 62 0.12 1.94 -10.97
C LEU A 62 -0.38 2.81 -9.82
N CYS A 63 0.29 3.93 -9.55
CA CYS A 63 -0.11 4.89 -8.52
C CYS A 63 -1.54 5.41 -8.78
N TRP A 64 -1.85 5.81 -10.01
CA TRP A 64 -3.17 6.29 -10.41
C TRP A 64 -4.27 5.24 -10.21
N LYS A 65 -4.03 4.00 -10.66
CA LYS A 65 -4.97 2.88 -10.48
C LYS A 65 -5.12 2.47 -9.02
N PHE A 66 -4.05 2.53 -8.24
CA PHE A 66 -4.11 2.32 -6.81
C PHE A 66 -5.01 3.36 -6.15
N CYS A 67 -4.82 4.65 -6.43
CA CYS A 67 -5.67 5.71 -5.89
C CYS A 67 -7.15 5.49 -6.23
N HIS A 68 -7.44 5.07 -7.46
CA HIS A 68 -8.80 4.76 -7.89
C HIS A 68 -9.41 3.57 -7.13
N VAL A 69 -8.71 2.44 -7.07
CA VAL A 69 -9.17 1.23 -6.38
C VAL A 69 -9.31 1.50 -4.88
N PHE A 70 -8.39 2.28 -4.31
CA PHE A 70 -8.40 2.62 -2.91
C PHE A 70 -9.55 3.57 -2.55
N HIS A 71 -9.82 4.60 -3.36
CA HIS A 71 -11.01 5.46 -3.17
C HIS A 71 -12.31 4.64 -3.25
N LYS A 72 -12.39 3.69 -4.18
CA LYS A 72 -13.53 2.77 -4.29
C LYS A 72 -13.64 1.84 -3.06
N LEU A 73 -12.52 1.38 -2.53
CA LEU A 73 -12.47 0.55 -1.31
C LEU A 73 -12.85 1.31 -0.05
N LEU A 74 -12.46 2.57 0.06
CA LEU A 74 -12.88 3.46 1.15
C LEU A 74 -14.40 3.72 1.06
N ARG A 75 -14.92 3.93 -0.15
CA ARG A 75 -16.33 4.23 -0.38
C ARG A 75 -17.25 3.03 -0.09
N ASP A 76 -16.92 1.87 -0.67
CA ASP A 76 -17.83 0.71 -0.77
C ASP A 76 -17.28 -0.56 -0.08
N GLY A 77 -16.13 -0.47 0.60
CA GLY A 77 -15.47 -1.61 1.25
C GLY A 77 -15.87 -1.82 2.71
N HIS A 78 -15.23 -2.80 3.35
CA HIS A 78 -15.48 -3.10 4.77
C HIS A 78 -14.91 -1.99 5.67
N PRO A 79 -15.63 -1.53 6.73
CA PRO A 79 -15.16 -0.46 7.63
C PRO A 79 -13.79 -0.72 8.27
N ASN A 80 -13.43 -2.00 8.44
CA ASN A 80 -12.11 -2.41 8.95
C ASN A 80 -10.92 -2.00 8.07
N VAL A 81 -11.16 -1.57 6.83
CA VAL A 81 -10.10 -1.03 5.96
C VAL A 81 -9.70 0.37 6.43
N SER A 82 -10.65 1.19 6.90
CA SER A 82 -10.41 2.54 7.42
C SER A 82 -9.78 2.55 8.83
N THR A 83 -9.94 1.48 9.63
CA THR A 83 -9.30 1.37 10.96
C THR A 83 -7.80 1.02 10.89
N TYR A 84 -7.27 0.55 9.75
CA TYR A 84 -5.83 0.35 9.57
C TYR A 84 -5.15 1.68 9.22
N SER A 85 -4.87 2.47 10.25
CA SER A 85 -4.34 3.84 10.17
C SER A 85 -2.84 3.91 9.90
N LEU A 86 -2.47 4.66 8.86
CA LEU A 86 -1.40 5.67 8.91
C LEU A 86 -1.86 6.87 8.07
N ALA A 87 -2.60 7.79 8.69
CA ALA A 87 -2.96 9.09 8.12
C ALA A 87 -1.73 9.86 7.57
N SER A 88 -0.53 9.60 8.10
CA SER A 88 0.75 10.15 7.61
C SER A 88 1.29 9.50 6.33
N HIS A 89 0.88 8.28 5.98
CA HIS A 89 1.26 7.64 4.72
C HIS A 89 0.33 8.05 3.57
N PHE A 90 -0.93 8.38 3.84
CA PHE A 90 -1.92 8.73 2.81
C PHE A 90 -1.70 10.09 2.16
N SER A 91 -1.04 11.02 2.84
CA SER A 91 -0.60 12.30 2.24
C SER A 91 0.37 12.11 1.07
N LYS A 92 1.12 11.00 1.04
CA LYS A 92 2.08 10.64 -0.02
C LYS A 92 1.39 10.14 -1.30
N PHE A 93 0.14 9.69 -1.21
CA PHE A 93 -0.58 9.07 -2.33
C PHE A 93 -1.67 9.97 -2.95
N GLY A 94 -1.85 11.19 -2.44
CA GLY A 94 -2.68 12.21 -3.07
C GLY A 94 -3.55 13.01 -2.09
N LYS A 95 -3.67 14.32 -2.34
CA LYS A 95 -4.38 15.27 -1.45
C LYS A 95 -5.87 14.89 -1.23
N MET A 96 -6.54 14.34 -2.25
CA MET A 96 -7.96 13.92 -2.16
C MET A 96 -8.17 12.77 -1.16
N VAL A 97 -7.40 11.69 -1.31
CA VAL A 97 -7.48 10.51 -0.43
C VAL A 97 -7.16 10.89 1.01
N GLY A 98 -6.16 11.77 1.21
CA GLY A 98 -5.83 12.31 2.52
C GLY A 98 -6.99 13.11 3.16
N THR A 99 -7.66 13.97 2.40
CA THR A 99 -8.82 14.75 2.91
C THR A 99 -10.02 13.85 3.23
N PHE A 100 -10.33 12.86 2.38
CA PHE A 100 -11.42 11.90 2.63
C PHE A 100 -11.17 11.08 3.92
N VAL A 101 -9.97 10.52 4.08
CA VAL A 101 -9.60 9.76 5.29
C VAL A 101 -9.64 10.65 6.53
N THR A 102 -9.25 11.92 6.40
CA THR A 102 -9.35 12.89 7.50
C THR A 102 -10.81 13.16 7.90
N LEU A 103 -11.72 13.25 6.92
CA LEU A 103 -13.15 13.45 7.15
C LEU A 103 -13.80 12.23 7.82
N GLU A 104 -13.51 11.00 7.37
CA GLU A 104 -13.96 9.77 8.02
C GLU A 104 -13.43 9.64 9.46
N HIS A 105 -12.15 9.97 9.69
CA HIS A 105 -11.53 9.82 10.99
C HIS A 105 -12.06 10.82 12.03
N LYS A 106 -12.28 12.07 11.60
CA LYS A 106 -12.86 13.11 12.46
C LYS A 106 -14.37 12.93 12.67
N ASN A 107 -15.06 12.33 11.69
CA ASN A 107 -16.50 12.13 11.74
C ASN A 107 -16.86 10.65 11.51
N PRO A 108 -16.67 9.75 12.51
CA PRO A 108 -16.91 8.31 12.37
C PRO A 108 -18.37 7.94 12.05
N ARG A 109 -19.30 8.88 12.19
CA ARG A 109 -20.72 8.72 11.85
C ARG A 109 -20.98 8.82 10.34
N PHE A 110 -20.03 9.34 9.55
CA PHE A 110 -20.14 9.40 8.10
C PHE A 110 -19.76 8.05 7.50
N PRO A 111 -20.66 7.39 6.74
CA PRO A 111 -20.28 6.20 6.00
C PRO A 111 -19.39 6.59 4.81
N GLY A 112 -18.49 5.69 4.40
CA GLY A 112 -17.54 5.99 3.33
C GLY A 112 -18.18 6.32 1.97
N ASN A 113 -19.39 5.84 1.71
CA ASN A 113 -20.16 6.22 0.51
C ASN A 113 -20.91 7.55 0.62
N LEU A 114 -20.77 8.24 1.75
CA LEU A 114 -21.44 9.49 2.10
C LEU A 114 -22.96 9.44 2.02
N GLN A 115 -23.59 8.27 2.05
CA GLN A 115 -25.05 8.17 1.99
C GLN A 115 -25.65 8.23 3.41
N MET A 116 -26.33 9.33 3.73
CA MET A 116 -27.03 9.50 5.00
C MET A 116 -28.37 10.20 4.84
N SER A 117 -29.28 9.90 5.75
CA SER A 117 -30.57 10.59 5.87
C SER A 117 -30.39 11.96 6.54
N ASN A 118 -31.38 12.84 6.38
CA ASN A 118 -31.37 14.16 7.02
C ASN A 118 -31.28 14.08 8.56
N SER A 119 -31.91 13.07 9.18
CA SER A 119 -31.83 12.84 10.64
C SER A 119 -30.40 12.54 11.07
N GLN A 120 -29.71 11.67 10.32
CA GLN A 120 -28.34 11.28 10.62
C GLN A 120 -27.35 12.44 10.42
N LEU A 121 -27.58 13.30 9.42
CA LEU A 121 -26.79 14.53 9.23
C LEU A 121 -26.97 15.50 10.40
N ASP A 122 -28.20 15.62 10.90
CA ASP A 122 -28.51 16.45 12.06
C ASP A 122 -27.92 15.90 13.36
N GLU A 123 -27.98 14.59 13.56
CA GLU A 123 -27.33 13.89 14.67
C GLU A 123 -25.81 14.03 14.63
N ALA A 124 -25.20 14.04 13.44
CA ALA A 124 -23.74 14.20 13.28
C ALA A 124 -23.24 15.57 13.77
N GLY A 125 -24.05 16.62 13.67
CA GLY A 125 -23.73 17.92 14.25
C GLY A 125 -24.03 18.04 15.75
N GLU A 126 -24.58 16.99 16.38
CA GLU A 126 -24.89 16.92 17.82
C GLU A 126 -25.75 18.08 18.35
N ASN A 127 -26.53 18.71 17.48
CA ASN A 127 -27.26 19.96 17.75
C ASN A 127 -26.38 21.13 18.24
N ASP A 128 -25.06 21.07 18.05
CA ASP A 128 -24.11 22.13 18.40
C ASP A 128 -23.75 22.94 17.15
N VAL A 129 -23.93 24.26 17.23
CA VAL A 129 -23.62 25.20 16.14
C VAL A 129 -22.14 25.16 15.75
N ASN A 130 -21.23 24.95 16.70
CA ASN A 130 -19.80 24.84 16.42
C ASN A 130 -19.48 23.58 15.62
N ASN A 131 -20.14 22.47 15.94
CA ASN A 131 -19.99 21.21 15.20
C ASN A 131 -20.56 21.34 13.79
N PHE A 132 -21.74 21.95 13.62
CA PHE A 132 -22.27 22.24 12.27
C PHE A 132 -21.35 23.18 11.49
N PHE A 133 -20.74 24.16 12.13
CA PHE A 133 -19.82 25.10 11.49
C PHE A 133 -18.58 24.37 10.99
N GLN A 134 -17.94 23.59 11.86
CA GLN A 134 -16.76 22.80 11.54
C GLN A 134 -17.08 21.77 10.44
N LEU A 135 -18.19 21.05 10.56
CA LEU A 135 -18.64 20.07 9.57
C LEU A 135 -18.85 20.72 8.20
N THR A 136 -19.42 21.92 8.16
CA THR A 136 -19.60 22.66 6.89
C THR A 136 -18.27 23.03 6.24
N VAL A 137 -17.28 23.45 7.02
CA VAL A 137 -15.92 23.74 6.53
C VAL A 137 -15.26 22.47 5.98
N GLU A 138 -15.39 21.33 6.68
CA GLU A 138 -14.82 20.05 6.25
C GLU A 138 -15.47 19.55 4.95
N MET A 139 -16.79 19.72 4.80
CA MET A 139 -17.49 19.41 3.54
C MET A 139 -17.02 20.30 2.38
N PHE A 140 -16.78 21.59 2.63
CA PHE A 140 -16.22 22.50 1.63
C PHE A 140 -14.79 22.11 1.23
N ASP A 141 -13.94 21.78 2.19
CA ASP A 141 -12.56 21.37 1.93
C ASP A 141 -12.52 20.09 1.11
N TYR A 142 -13.40 19.14 1.42
CA TYR A 142 -13.46 17.90 0.66
C TYR A 142 -14.01 18.10 -0.76
N LEU A 143 -15.10 18.86 -0.93
CA LEU A 143 -15.64 19.20 -2.24
C LEU A 143 -14.61 19.98 -3.10
N GLU A 144 -13.81 20.84 -2.49
CA GLU A 144 -12.74 21.56 -3.18
C GLU A 144 -11.63 20.62 -3.68
N CYS A 145 -11.25 19.62 -2.89
CA CYS A 145 -10.30 18.59 -3.33
C CYS A 145 -10.82 17.80 -4.54
N GLU A 146 -12.08 17.38 -4.51
CA GLU A 146 -12.76 16.65 -5.59
C GLU A 146 -12.81 17.48 -6.89
N LEU A 147 -13.21 18.76 -6.78
CA LEU A 147 -13.27 19.69 -7.90
C LEU A 147 -11.88 19.97 -8.51
N ASN A 148 -10.84 20.10 -7.67
CA ASN A 148 -9.47 20.31 -8.14
C ASN A 148 -8.92 19.07 -8.86
N LEU A 149 -9.21 17.86 -8.36
CA LEU A 149 -8.83 16.63 -9.07
C LEU A 149 -9.49 16.55 -10.44
N PHE A 150 -10.79 16.84 -10.51
CA PHE A 150 -11.51 16.88 -11.79
C PHE A 150 -10.85 17.86 -12.78
N LEU A 151 -10.57 19.09 -12.34
CA LEU A 151 -9.92 20.10 -13.18
C LEU A 151 -8.53 19.64 -13.64
N GLY A 152 -7.74 19.03 -12.75
CA GLY A 152 -6.43 18.45 -13.07
C GLY A 152 -6.52 17.38 -14.16
N VAL A 153 -7.40 16.39 -13.98
CA VAL A 153 -7.61 15.33 -14.97
C VAL A 153 -8.09 15.90 -16.30
N PHE A 154 -9.09 16.79 -16.29
CA PHE A 154 -9.58 17.38 -17.53
C PHE A 154 -8.55 18.29 -18.21
N SER A 155 -7.67 18.97 -17.48
CA SER A 155 -6.59 19.75 -18.09
C SER A 155 -5.55 18.88 -18.80
N SER A 156 -5.41 17.63 -18.37
CA SER A 156 -4.45 16.66 -18.94
C SER A 156 -4.97 15.89 -20.16
N LEU A 157 -6.25 16.05 -20.51
CA LEU A 157 -6.90 15.38 -21.63
C LEU A 157 -7.00 16.35 -22.82
N ASP A 158 -6.68 15.87 -24.02
CA ASP A 158 -6.99 16.62 -25.24
C ASP A 158 -8.52 16.61 -25.44
N MET A 159 -9.15 17.78 -25.59
CA MET A 159 -10.62 17.93 -25.54
C MET A 159 -11.35 17.44 -26.80
N SER A 160 -10.72 16.59 -27.61
CA SER A 160 -11.36 15.92 -28.74
C SER A 160 -12.37 14.88 -28.26
N ARG A 161 -13.53 14.77 -28.95
CA ARG A 161 -14.62 13.84 -28.58
C ARG A 161 -14.19 12.35 -28.54
N SER A 162 -13.07 12.00 -29.17
CA SER A 162 -12.54 10.64 -29.26
C SER A 162 -11.86 10.13 -27.98
N VAL A 163 -11.45 11.00 -27.05
CA VAL A 163 -10.71 10.57 -25.83
C VAL A 163 -11.54 9.69 -24.90
N SER A 164 -12.86 9.89 -24.84
CA SER A 164 -13.76 9.03 -24.04
C SER A 164 -13.92 7.59 -24.58
N VAL A 165 -13.37 7.31 -25.76
CA VAL A 165 -13.44 6.01 -26.45
C VAL A 165 -12.10 5.27 -26.43
N THR A 166 -10.99 5.96 -26.12
CA THR A 166 -9.67 5.33 -26.04
C THR A 166 -9.45 4.67 -24.68
N ALA A 167 -8.76 3.54 -24.66
CA ALA A 167 -8.40 2.83 -23.43
C ALA A 167 -7.67 3.72 -22.40
N ALA A 168 -6.71 4.52 -22.87
CA ALA A 168 -5.94 5.45 -22.04
C ALA A 168 -6.82 6.58 -21.49
N GLY A 169 -7.71 7.14 -22.31
CA GLY A 169 -8.67 8.14 -21.87
C GLY A 169 -9.64 7.59 -20.83
N GLN A 170 -10.14 6.36 -21.01
CA GLN A 170 -10.99 5.69 -20.02
C GLN A 170 -10.24 5.40 -18.72
N CYS A 171 -8.95 5.03 -18.77
CA CYS A 171 -8.11 4.85 -17.59
C CYS A 171 -8.00 6.13 -16.74
N ARG A 172 -7.93 7.29 -17.41
CA ARG A 172 -7.87 8.61 -16.75
C ARG A 172 -9.24 9.09 -16.28
N LEU A 173 -10.32 8.77 -16.99
CA LEU A 173 -11.69 9.18 -16.66
C LEU A 173 -12.35 8.31 -15.58
N ALA A 174 -12.00 7.03 -15.46
CA ALA A 174 -12.62 6.08 -14.52
C ALA A 174 -12.69 6.58 -13.06
N PRO A 175 -11.64 7.21 -12.48
CA PRO A 175 -11.70 7.67 -11.10
C PRO A 175 -12.69 8.81 -10.88
N LEU A 176 -12.99 9.59 -11.92
CA LEU A 176 -13.94 10.70 -11.84
C LEU A 176 -15.38 10.23 -11.61
N ILE A 177 -15.69 8.94 -11.80
CA ILE A 177 -16.99 8.38 -11.43
C ILE A 177 -17.23 8.56 -9.92
N GLN A 178 -16.23 8.26 -9.08
CA GLN A 178 -16.35 8.44 -7.64
C GLN A 178 -16.40 9.92 -7.25
N VAL A 179 -15.56 10.74 -7.90
CA VAL A 179 -15.59 12.21 -7.75
C VAL A 179 -17.00 12.77 -7.99
N ILE A 180 -17.68 12.32 -9.05
CA ILE A 180 -19.04 12.76 -9.40
C ILE A 180 -20.06 12.31 -8.35
N LEU A 181 -19.95 11.06 -7.87
CA LEU A 181 -20.83 10.51 -6.84
C LEU A 181 -20.68 11.26 -5.51
N ASP A 182 -19.44 11.47 -5.05
CA ASP A 182 -19.14 12.18 -3.81
C ASP A 182 -19.55 13.65 -3.90
N SER A 183 -19.21 14.33 -5.00
CA SER A 183 -19.57 15.74 -5.21
C SER A 183 -21.08 15.99 -5.18
N SER A 184 -21.89 15.01 -5.58
CA SER A 184 -23.36 15.09 -5.53
C SER A 184 -23.87 15.14 -4.09
N HIS A 185 -23.33 14.26 -3.23
CA HIS A 185 -23.68 14.21 -1.81
C HIS A 185 -23.13 15.42 -1.04
N LEU A 186 -21.88 15.82 -1.30
CA LEU A 186 -21.25 16.97 -0.66
C LEU A 186 -21.99 18.27 -0.98
N TYR A 187 -22.47 18.44 -2.21
CA TYR A 187 -23.32 19.58 -2.57
C TYR A 187 -24.64 19.59 -1.78
N ASP A 188 -25.33 18.45 -1.69
CA ASP A 188 -26.59 18.36 -0.95
C ASP A 188 -26.40 18.67 0.54
N TYR A 189 -25.33 18.15 1.17
CA TYR A 189 -25.02 18.42 2.56
C TYR A 189 -24.58 19.86 2.81
N THR A 190 -23.73 20.43 1.96
CA THR A 190 -23.33 21.85 2.11
C THR A 190 -24.53 22.78 2.01
N VAL A 191 -25.50 22.53 1.14
CA VAL A 191 -26.75 23.31 1.09
C VAL A 191 -27.51 23.20 2.41
N LYS A 192 -27.78 21.97 2.88
CA LYS A 192 -28.57 21.72 4.11
C LYS A 192 -27.90 22.30 5.36
N LEU A 193 -26.60 22.06 5.52
CA LEU A 193 -25.81 22.58 6.65
C LEU A 193 -25.76 24.10 6.64
N LEU A 194 -25.62 24.73 5.47
CA LEU A 194 -25.56 26.18 5.38
C LEU A 194 -26.90 26.85 5.72
N PHE A 195 -28.03 26.26 5.33
CA PHE A 195 -29.35 26.69 5.81
C PHE A 195 -29.50 26.53 7.32
N LYS A 196 -28.98 25.43 7.89
CA LYS A 196 -29.02 25.19 9.34
C LYS A 196 -28.15 26.19 10.10
N LEU A 197 -26.95 26.51 9.63
CA LEU A 197 -26.12 27.58 10.19
C LEU A 197 -26.82 28.93 10.12
N HIS A 198 -27.49 29.24 9.01
CA HIS A 198 -28.26 30.47 8.86
C HIS A 198 -29.49 30.57 9.80
N SER A 199 -30.01 29.44 10.30
CA SER A 199 -31.04 29.45 11.35
C SER A 199 -30.49 29.75 12.74
N CYS A 200 -29.17 29.59 12.95
CA CYS A 200 -28.53 29.69 14.27
C CYS A 200 -27.54 30.86 14.40
N LEU A 201 -27.06 31.42 13.28
CA LEU A 201 -26.02 32.45 13.25
C LEU A 201 -26.42 33.64 12.36
N PRO A 202 -25.93 34.87 12.66
CA PRO A 202 -26.17 36.05 11.84
C PRO A 202 -25.61 35.91 10.42
N ALA A 203 -26.25 36.57 9.46
CA ALA A 203 -25.84 36.54 8.06
C ALA A 203 -24.39 37.01 7.87
N ASP A 204 -23.96 38.05 8.59
CA ASP A 204 -22.61 38.62 8.45
C ASP A 204 -21.52 37.62 8.84
N THR A 205 -21.76 36.77 9.84
CA THR A 205 -20.82 35.72 10.28
C THR A 205 -20.60 34.64 9.20
N LEU A 206 -21.61 34.38 8.39
CA LEU A 206 -21.58 33.33 7.36
C LEU A 206 -21.22 33.84 5.96
N GLN A 207 -20.79 35.11 5.82
CA GLN A 207 -20.43 35.69 4.52
C GLN A 207 -19.37 34.85 3.79
N GLY A 208 -18.28 34.48 4.48
CA GLY A 208 -17.22 33.65 3.87
C GLY A 208 -17.70 32.26 3.43
N HIS A 209 -18.70 31.69 4.10
CA HIS A 209 -19.26 30.39 3.70
C HIS A 209 -20.11 30.51 2.44
N ARG A 210 -20.90 31.58 2.31
CA ARG A 210 -21.66 31.89 1.09
C ARG A 210 -20.73 32.14 -0.10
N ASP A 211 -19.64 32.88 0.12
CA ASP A 211 -18.66 33.16 -0.93
C ASP A 211 -17.95 31.89 -1.43
N ARG A 212 -17.50 31.02 -0.50
CA ARG A 212 -16.95 29.68 -0.85
C ARG A 212 -17.98 28.83 -1.60
N PHE A 213 -19.21 28.75 -1.10
CA PHE A 213 -20.28 27.99 -1.76
C PHE A 213 -20.51 28.47 -3.19
N GLN A 214 -20.58 29.79 -3.40
CA GLN A 214 -20.81 30.39 -4.72
C GLN A 214 -19.70 30.01 -5.72
N GLU A 215 -18.44 29.99 -5.27
CA GLU A 215 -17.32 29.59 -6.10
C GLU A 215 -17.36 28.09 -6.44
N GLN A 216 -17.57 27.24 -5.42
CA GLN A 216 -17.65 25.79 -5.60
C GLN A 216 -18.85 25.38 -6.45
N PHE A 217 -20.00 26.05 -6.31
CA PHE A 217 -21.19 25.82 -7.12
C PHE A 217 -20.91 26.01 -8.62
N LYS A 218 -20.19 27.08 -9.00
CA LYS A 218 -19.81 27.34 -10.40
C LYS A 218 -18.92 26.23 -10.95
N LYS A 219 -17.93 25.80 -10.16
CA LYS A 219 -17.01 24.71 -10.54
C LYS A 219 -17.76 23.38 -10.67
N LEU A 220 -18.65 23.06 -9.73
CA LEU A 220 -19.45 21.83 -9.73
C LEU A 220 -20.46 21.79 -10.89
N LYS A 221 -21.12 22.90 -11.18
CA LYS A 221 -22.01 23.02 -12.35
C LYS A 221 -21.27 22.74 -13.66
N SER A 222 -20.05 23.28 -13.79
CA SER A 222 -19.17 22.97 -14.92
C SER A 222 -18.76 21.50 -14.97
N LEU A 223 -18.45 20.90 -13.82
CA LEU A 223 -18.12 19.48 -13.68
C LEU A 223 -19.26 18.59 -14.20
N PHE A 224 -20.47 18.73 -13.67
CA PHE A 224 -21.61 17.91 -14.09
C PHE A 224 -21.96 18.13 -15.57
N TYR A 225 -21.93 19.39 -16.03
CA TYR A 225 -22.18 19.68 -17.44
C TYR A 225 -21.15 19.03 -18.37
N ARG A 226 -19.85 19.19 -18.11
CA ARG A 226 -18.78 18.61 -18.96
C ARG A 226 -18.78 17.08 -18.91
N SER A 227 -18.96 16.49 -17.73
CA SER A 227 -19.01 15.03 -17.57
C SER A 227 -20.24 14.43 -18.24
N SER A 228 -21.43 15.06 -18.12
CA SER A 228 -22.66 14.57 -18.76
C SER A 228 -22.59 14.51 -20.29
N ASN A 229 -21.65 15.25 -20.90
CA ASN A 229 -21.46 15.29 -22.35
C ASN A 229 -20.49 14.21 -22.88
N LEU A 230 -19.73 13.52 -22.01
CA LEU A 230 -18.78 12.48 -22.43
C LEU A 230 -19.45 11.10 -22.57
N GLN A 231 -19.11 10.38 -23.64
CA GLN A 231 -19.71 9.07 -23.94
C GLN A 231 -19.41 8.01 -22.88
N TYR A 232 -18.20 8.06 -22.30
CA TYR A 232 -17.78 7.14 -21.24
C TYR A 232 -18.73 7.20 -20.04
N PHE A 233 -19.03 8.40 -19.53
CA PHE A 233 -19.93 8.55 -18.40
C PHE A 233 -21.39 8.27 -18.77
N LYS A 234 -21.88 8.69 -19.95
CA LYS A 234 -23.26 8.42 -20.39
C LYS A 234 -23.64 6.93 -20.37
N ARG A 235 -22.68 6.03 -20.58
CA ARG A 235 -22.89 4.58 -20.54
C ARG A 235 -22.90 4.01 -19.12
N LEU A 236 -22.17 4.62 -18.20
CA LEU A 236 -21.89 4.07 -16.87
C LEU A 236 -22.70 4.73 -15.74
N ILE A 237 -23.01 6.02 -15.87
CA ILE A 237 -23.70 6.84 -14.86
C ILE A 237 -24.63 7.87 -15.50
N GLN A 238 -25.76 8.14 -14.85
CA GLN A 238 -26.64 9.24 -15.15
C GLN A 238 -26.32 10.42 -14.23
N ILE A 239 -25.82 11.50 -14.82
CA ILE A 239 -25.39 12.70 -14.11
C ILE A 239 -26.53 13.73 -14.12
N PRO A 240 -27.02 14.21 -12.97
CA PRO A 240 -28.09 15.20 -12.89
C PRO A 240 -27.59 16.59 -13.33
N GLN A 241 -28.51 17.42 -13.85
CA GLN A 241 -28.24 18.84 -14.11
C GLN A 241 -28.49 19.66 -12.86
N LEU A 242 -27.56 20.55 -12.51
CA LEU A 242 -27.74 21.48 -11.39
C LEU A 242 -28.59 22.69 -11.80
N PRO A 243 -29.29 23.34 -10.84
CA PRO A 243 -30.06 24.54 -11.09
C PRO A 243 -29.25 25.66 -11.75
N GLU A 244 -29.95 26.57 -12.43
CA GLU A 244 -29.26 27.66 -13.13
C GLU A 244 -28.60 28.65 -12.15
N ASN A 245 -29.30 28.97 -11.06
CA ASN A 245 -28.85 29.83 -9.98
C ASN A 245 -28.70 29.03 -8.66
N PRO A 246 -27.73 29.39 -7.80
CA PRO A 246 -27.56 28.75 -6.49
C PRO A 246 -28.71 29.11 -5.53
N PRO A 247 -28.97 28.27 -4.49
CA PRO A 247 -29.98 28.55 -3.47
C PRO A 247 -29.73 29.88 -2.74
N ASN A 248 -30.80 30.60 -2.41
CA ASN A 248 -30.69 31.81 -1.61
C ASN A 248 -30.79 31.49 -0.12
N PHE A 249 -29.64 31.41 0.56
CA PHE A 249 -29.55 31.05 1.98
C PHE A 249 -30.16 32.08 2.95
N LEU A 250 -30.43 33.31 2.49
CA LEU A 250 -31.10 34.33 3.31
C LEU A 250 -32.62 34.17 3.33
N ARG A 251 -33.17 33.29 2.50
CA ARG A 251 -34.61 33.01 2.41
C ARG A 251 -34.85 31.57 2.82
N ALA A 252 -35.35 31.35 4.03
CA ALA A 252 -35.61 30.00 4.56
C ALA A 252 -36.50 29.14 3.65
N SER A 253 -37.46 29.74 2.92
CA SER A 253 -38.30 29.00 1.95
C SER A 253 -37.55 28.51 0.70
N ALA A 254 -36.33 28.97 0.45
CA ALA A 254 -35.51 28.46 -0.65
C ALA A 254 -34.98 27.04 -0.36
N LEU A 255 -34.95 26.60 0.90
CA LEU A 255 -34.62 25.21 1.25
C LEU A 255 -35.70 24.24 0.75
N SER A 256 -36.98 24.62 0.76
CA SER A 256 -38.06 23.79 0.21
C SER A 256 -38.05 23.69 -1.33
N GLU A 257 -37.31 24.57 -2.01
CA GLU A 257 -37.11 24.53 -3.46
C GLU A 257 -35.88 23.69 -3.86
N HIS A 258 -35.02 23.32 -2.90
CA HIS A 258 -33.81 22.55 -3.15
C HIS A 258 -34.13 21.07 -3.41
N ILE A 259 -33.62 20.55 -4.54
CA ILE A 259 -33.76 19.16 -4.95
C ILE A 259 -32.38 18.51 -4.89
N SER A 260 -32.25 17.45 -4.09
CA SER A 260 -31.00 16.68 -3.99
C SER A 260 -30.63 16.11 -5.36
N PRO A 261 -29.44 16.42 -5.91
CA PRO A 261 -28.97 15.75 -7.11
C PRO A 261 -28.65 14.29 -6.78
N VAL A 262 -29.29 13.35 -7.49
CA VAL A 262 -29.04 11.91 -7.35
C VAL A 262 -28.40 11.42 -8.64
N VAL A 263 -27.16 10.94 -8.53
CA VAL A 263 -26.44 10.27 -9.62
C VAL A 263 -26.86 8.80 -9.63
N VAL A 264 -27.40 8.30 -10.73
CA VAL A 264 -27.90 6.92 -10.84
C VAL A 264 -26.95 6.09 -11.70
N ILE A 265 -26.54 4.92 -11.22
CA ILE A 265 -25.81 3.93 -12.01
C ILE A 265 -26.85 3.05 -12.73
N PRO A 266 -26.96 3.09 -14.08
CA PRO A 266 -27.90 2.24 -14.80
C PRO A 266 -27.59 0.75 -14.57
N VAL A 267 -28.62 -0.05 -14.28
CA VAL A 267 -28.49 -1.51 -14.25
C VAL A 267 -28.35 -1.98 -15.69
N GLU A 268 -27.18 -2.50 -16.07
CA GLU A 268 -26.91 -2.91 -17.46
C GLU A 268 -27.93 -3.95 -17.93
N SER A 269 -28.78 -3.55 -18.90
CA SER A 269 -29.51 -4.45 -19.77
C SER A 269 -28.53 -5.09 -20.75
N SER A 270 -28.39 -6.41 -20.66
CA SER A 270 -27.63 -7.28 -21.56
C SER A 270 -27.77 -6.89 -23.03
N SER A 271 -26.66 -6.59 -23.71
CA SER A 271 -26.57 -6.43 -25.17
C SER A 271 -25.21 -6.94 -25.69
N PRO A 272 -25.14 -7.51 -26.91
CA PRO A 272 -24.29 -8.64 -27.23
C PRO A 272 -23.01 -8.24 -28.00
N GLU A 273 -21.90 -8.06 -27.31
CA GLU A 273 -20.57 -8.05 -27.92
C GLU A 273 -19.56 -8.68 -26.95
N SER A 274 -19.59 -10.00 -26.82
CA SER A 274 -18.47 -10.78 -26.28
C SER A 274 -18.61 -12.26 -26.64
N GLU A 275 -18.52 -12.59 -27.92
CA GLU A 275 -18.20 -13.95 -28.36
C GLU A 275 -16.67 -14.12 -28.46
N HIS A 276 -16.20 -15.24 -27.92
CA HIS A 276 -14.87 -15.84 -28.01
C HIS A 276 -13.73 -15.21 -27.22
N VAL A 277 -13.59 -15.58 -25.94
CA VAL A 277 -12.49 -16.45 -25.45
C VAL A 277 -13.01 -17.25 -24.25
N ALA A 278 -12.81 -18.57 -24.33
CA ALA A 278 -13.34 -19.60 -23.44
C ALA A 278 -13.32 -19.29 -21.93
N GLU A 279 -14.50 -19.31 -21.33
CA GLU A 279 -14.73 -19.42 -19.89
C GLU A 279 -14.64 -20.90 -19.50
N THR A 280 -13.54 -21.28 -18.86
CA THR A 280 -13.56 -22.39 -17.90
C THR A 280 -13.11 -21.82 -16.57
N GLU A 281 -14.01 -21.84 -15.60
CA GLU A 281 -13.86 -21.80 -14.15
C GLU A 281 -14.85 -20.83 -13.47
N ASP A 282 -15.63 -21.42 -12.56
CA ASP A 282 -16.56 -20.86 -11.57
C ASP A 282 -17.98 -20.48 -12.02
N LEU A 283 -18.88 -21.48 -12.01
CA LEU A 283 -20.25 -21.32 -11.51
C LEU A 283 -20.76 -22.64 -10.88
N VAL A 284 -20.93 -22.66 -9.55
CA VAL A 284 -22.21 -23.03 -8.91
C VAL A 284 -22.31 -22.21 -7.61
N ASP A 285 -23.12 -21.17 -7.61
CA ASP A 285 -23.93 -20.84 -6.43
C ASP A 285 -25.24 -20.23 -6.91
N THR A 286 -26.33 -20.86 -6.50
CA THR A 286 -27.72 -20.58 -6.89
C THR A 286 -28.37 -19.68 -5.86
N ASP A 287 -28.90 -18.52 -6.27
CA ASP A 287 -29.94 -17.82 -5.51
C ASP A 287 -31.05 -17.31 -6.46
N ILE A 288 -32.29 -17.54 -6.01
CA ILE A 288 -33.59 -17.22 -6.63
C ILE A 288 -34.08 -15.85 -6.08
N PRO A 289 -34.83 -15.03 -6.84
CA PRO A 289 -34.94 -13.57 -6.60
C PRO A 289 -35.95 -13.18 -5.51
N PRO A 290 -35.80 -12.00 -4.85
CA PRO A 290 -36.78 -11.49 -3.88
C PRO A 290 -37.76 -10.48 -4.50
N LEU A 291 -39.03 -10.57 -4.08
CA LEU A 291 -40.05 -9.50 -4.15
C LEU A 291 -40.71 -9.32 -2.75
N PRO A 292 -41.40 -8.19 -2.47
CA PRO A 292 -41.13 -7.39 -1.27
C PRO A 292 -42.23 -7.36 -0.18
N SER A 293 -41.76 -6.91 1.00
CA SER A 293 -42.38 -6.00 2.00
C SER A 293 -43.47 -6.47 2.98
N THR A 294 -43.15 -6.15 4.25
CA THR A 294 -44.00 -5.64 5.37
C THR A 294 -45.00 -6.58 6.05
N VAL A 295 -44.79 -6.91 7.35
CA VAL A 295 -45.47 -6.27 8.50
C VAL A 295 -44.91 -6.76 9.86
N ASP A 296 -44.70 -5.78 10.75
CA ASP A 296 -44.84 -5.75 12.21
C ASP A 296 -44.18 -6.76 13.16
N SER A 297 -43.17 -6.24 13.86
CA SER A 297 -42.85 -6.56 15.25
C SER A 297 -44.01 -6.12 16.18
N LYS A 298 -44.67 -7.08 16.86
CA LYS A 298 -45.34 -6.95 18.18
C LYS A 298 -46.28 -8.15 18.42
N PHE A 299 -45.77 -9.26 18.95
CA PHE A 299 -46.61 -10.25 19.64
C PHE A 299 -45.76 -11.19 20.50
N ASP A 300 -45.24 -10.73 21.64
CA ASP A 300 -44.54 -11.62 22.58
C ASP A 300 -44.83 -11.27 24.04
N ASP A 301 -46.04 -10.77 24.33
CA ASP A 301 -46.41 -10.42 25.71
C ASP A 301 -47.90 -10.69 26.03
N LEU A 302 -48.42 -11.89 25.74
CA LEU A 302 -49.82 -12.22 26.11
C LEU A 302 -50.20 -13.66 26.48
N PHE A 303 -49.32 -14.66 26.54
CA PHE A 303 -49.73 -15.94 27.14
C PHE A 303 -48.68 -16.50 28.10
N GLY A 304 -48.90 -16.24 29.39
CA GLY A 304 -48.17 -16.83 30.48
C GLY A 304 -48.51 -18.31 30.72
N THR A 305 -47.58 -18.94 31.42
CA THR A 305 -47.78 -19.97 32.46
C THR A 305 -48.62 -21.20 32.13
N SER A 306 -47.95 -22.35 32.12
CA SER A 306 -48.46 -23.55 32.81
C SER A 306 -47.28 -24.37 33.33
N ALA A 307 -47.25 -24.53 34.65
CA ALA A 307 -46.29 -25.31 35.40
C ALA A 307 -46.73 -26.77 35.59
N ALA A 308 -45.73 -27.60 35.95
CA ALA A 308 -45.81 -28.94 36.55
C ALA A 308 -46.27 -30.07 35.60
N THR A 309 -45.71 -31.29 35.61
CA THR A 309 -45.16 -32.08 36.72
C THR A 309 -44.43 -33.28 36.10
N ASP A 310 -43.19 -33.59 36.52
CA ASP A 310 -42.61 -34.93 36.27
C ASP A 310 -42.00 -35.45 37.59
N PRO A 311 -42.52 -36.55 38.19
CA PRO A 311 -42.25 -36.87 39.59
C PRO A 311 -41.20 -37.97 39.80
N PHE A 312 -40.02 -37.90 39.17
CA PHE A 312 -38.86 -38.72 39.55
C PHE A 312 -37.53 -38.00 39.27
N ASN A 313 -36.98 -37.29 40.26
CA ASN A 313 -35.57 -36.94 40.22
C ASN A 313 -34.93 -37.01 41.62
N PHE A 314 -34.33 -38.15 41.91
CA PHE A 314 -33.47 -38.39 43.07
C PHE A 314 -32.06 -37.84 42.77
N ASN A 315 -31.77 -36.58 43.10
CA ASN A 315 -30.36 -36.12 43.16
C ASN A 315 -30.11 -34.89 44.05
N SER A 316 -30.72 -34.85 45.25
CA SER A 316 -30.54 -33.74 46.21
C SER A 316 -29.65 -34.11 47.41
N GLN A 317 -28.44 -34.61 47.15
CA GLN A 317 -27.41 -34.73 48.18
C GLN A 317 -26.03 -34.33 47.65
N ASN A 318 -25.87 -33.04 47.34
CA ASN A 318 -24.63 -32.30 47.58
C ASN A 318 -24.91 -30.80 47.44
N GLY A 319 -24.78 -30.07 48.55
CA GLY A 319 -25.27 -28.71 48.76
C GLY A 319 -24.53 -27.61 47.99
N MET A 320 -24.86 -27.46 46.72
CA MET A 320 -24.82 -26.22 45.94
C MET A 320 -25.92 -26.36 44.90
N ARG A 321 -26.91 -25.44 44.89
CA ARG A 321 -28.00 -25.51 43.89
C ARG A 321 -27.37 -25.35 42.50
N LYS A 322 -27.88 -26.10 41.52
CA LYS A 322 -27.38 -26.11 40.14
C LYS A 322 -27.21 -24.68 39.60
N ASP A 323 -28.20 -23.83 39.87
CA ASP A 323 -28.22 -22.41 39.50
C ASP A 323 -27.06 -21.58 40.06
N GLU A 324 -26.50 -21.96 41.21
CA GLU A 324 -25.41 -21.23 41.89
C GLU A 324 -24.04 -21.64 41.34
N LYS A 325 -23.91 -22.92 40.92
CA LYS A 325 -22.75 -23.40 40.15
C LYS A 325 -22.76 -22.83 38.74
N ASP A 326 -23.92 -22.81 38.10
CA ASP A 326 -24.08 -22.28 36.75
C ASP A 326 -23.76 -20.76 36.74
N ARG A 327 -24.21 -20.00 37.75
CA ARG A 327 -23.82 -18.59 37.93
C ARG A 327 -22.33 -18.38 38.16
N LEU A 328 -21.68 -19.22 38.97
CA LEU A 328 -20.24 -19.11 39.21
C LEU A 328 -19.43 -19.47 37.95
N ILE A 329 -19.89 -20.45 37.18
CA ILE A 329 -19.31 -20.81 35.88
C ILE A 329 -19.48 -19.64 34.90
N GLU A 330 -20.66 -19.03 34.81
CA GLU A 330 -20.90 -17.84 33.97
C GLU A 330 -20.00 -16.68 34.39
N GLN A 331 -19.84 -16.43 35.69
CA GLN A 331 -18.99 -15.36 36.20
C GLN A 331 -17.51 -15.61 35.86
N LEU A 332 -16.97 -16.80 36.14
CA LEU A 332 -15.58 -17.15 35.84
C LEU A 332 -15.33 -17.20 34.32
N THR A 333 -16.31 -17.63 33.53
CA THR A 333 -16.21 -17.62 32.06
C THR A 333 -16.16 -16.18 31.54
N ALA A 334 -16.96 -15.27 32.10
CA ALA A 334 -16.92 -13.85 31.77
C ALA A 334 -15.60 -13.19 32.19
N GLU A 335 -15.06 -13.52 33.37
CA GLU A 335 -13.75 -13.02 33.83
C GLU A 335 -12.59 -13.55 32.96
N LEU A 336 -12.60 -14.83 32.58
CA LEU A 336 -11.64 -15.39 31.64
C LEU A 336 -11.72 -14.76 30.25
N GLN A 337 -12.93 -14.42 29.80
CA GLN A 337 -13.13 -13.74 28.54
C GLN A 337 -12.63 -12.29 28.59
N ALA A 338 -12.91 -11.57 29.68
CA ALA A 338 -12.39 -10.22 29.92
C ALA A 338 -10.86 -10.18 29.98
N LEU A 339 -10.22 -11.11 30.70
CA LEU A 339 -8.76 -11.22 30.77
C LEU A 339 -8.13 -11.56 29.41
N LYS A 340 -8.78 -12.40 28.59
CA LYS A 340 -8.34 -12.69 27.22
C LYS A 340 -8.44 -11.47 26.32
N GLU A 341 -9.53 -10.70 26.43
CA GLU A 341 -9.71 -9.45 25.70
C GLU A 341 -8.68 -8.40 26.12
N GLU A 342 -8.33 -8.34 27.41
CA GLU A 342 -7.31 -7.42 27.95
C GLU A 342 -5.89 -7.81 27.49
N LEU A 343 -5.57 -9.11 27.44
CA LEU A 343 -4.30 -9.62 26.90
C LEU A 343 -4.18 -9.36 25.38
N GLU A 344 -5.24 -9.58 24.62
CA GLU A 344 -5.29 -9.26 23.19
C GLU A 344 -5.17 -7.74 22.96
N SER A 345 -5.83 -6.93 23.78
CA SER A 345 -5.68 -5.47 23.76
C SER A 345 -4.24 -5.04 24.04
N PHE A 346 -3.57 -5.63 25.04
CA PHE A 346 -2.17 -5.33 25.37
C PHE A 346 -1.22 -5.76 24.25
N ARG A 347 -1.44 -6.93 23.64
CA ARG A 347 -0.67 -7.39 22.47
C ARG A 347 -0.85 -6.46 21.26
N LEU A 348 -2.08 -6.01 21.02
CA LEU A 348 -2.39 -5.06 19.94
C LEU A 348 -1.68 -3.72 20.17
N GLU A 349 -1.67 -3.22 21.40
CA GLU A 349 -1.02 -1.96 21.78
C GLU A 349 0.50 -2.05 21.70
N SER A 350 1.11 -3.16 22.15
CA SER A 350 2.54 -3.43 21.98
C SER A 350 2.94 -3.53 20.50
N GLY A 351 2.14 -4.23 19.69
CA GLY A 351 2.34 -4.32 18.23
C GLY A 351 2.22 -2.97 17.54
N ARG A 352 1.26 -2.13 17.97
CA ARG A 352 1.08 -0.76 17.50
C ARG A 352 2.27 0.14 17.85
N LEU A 353 2.80 0.04 19.07
CA LEU A 353 4.00 0.77 19.50
C LEU A 353 5.23 0.37 18.67
N CYS A 354 5.41 -0.93 18.44
CA CYS A 354 6.52 -1.45 17.62
C CYS A 354 6.42 -0.99 16.15
N GLN A 355 5.21 -0.93 15.59
CA GLN A 355 4.99 -0.40 14.23
C GLN A 355 5.20 1.12 14.17
N ALA A 356 4.76 1.87 15.19
CA ALA A 356 4.99 3.31 15.27
C ALA A 356 6.48 3.65 15.36
N LEU A 357 7.25 2.89 16.15
CA LEU A 357 8.70 3.05 16.24
C LEU A 357 9.39 2.71 14.92
N ARG A 358 9.01 1.62 14.24
CA ARG A 358 9.52 1.28 12.90
C ARG A 358 9.19 2.34 11.85
N GLY A 359 7.97 2.86 11.84
CA GLY A 359 7.57 3.97 10.97
C GLY A 359 8.43 5.20 11.21
N ARG A 360 8.72 5.52 12.47
CA ARG A 360 9.57 6.66 12.83
C ARG A 360 11.03 6.49 12.39
N VAL A 361 11.56 5.27 12.46
CA VAL A 361 12.90 4.95 11.94
C VAL A 361 12.95 5.17 10.42
N ASN A 362 11.98 4.66 9.68
CA ASN A 362 11.92 4.81 8.23
C ASN A 362 11.76 6.29 7.79
N GLU A 363 11.00 7.09 8.53
CA GLU A 363 10.89 8.53 8.29
C GLU A 363 12.24 9.23 8.47
N LEU A 364 12.95 8.93 9.56
CA LEU A 364 14.26 9.52 9.83
C LEU A 364 15.32 9.09 8.81
N GLU A 365 15.26 7.85 8.31
CA GLU A 365 16.12 7.36 7.23
C GLU A 365 15.86 8.10 5.91
N ALA A 366 14.59 8.36 5.58
CA ALA A 366 14.22 9.12 4.38
C ALA A 366 14.63 10.59 4.50
N GLU A 367 14.42 11.22 5.67
CA GLU A 367 14.86 12.59 5.94
C GLU A 367 16.40 12.71 5.84
N LEU A 368 17.15 11.72 6.34
CA LEU A 368 18.61 11.69 6.25
C LEU A 368 19.08 11.55 4.79
N ALA A 369 18.43 10.70 3.98
CA ALA A 369 18.70 10.54 2.56
C ALA A 369 18.41 11.84 1.77
N GLU A 370 17.34 12.56 2.11
CA GLU A 370 17.02 13.85 1.50
C GLU A 370 18.04 14.94 1.88
N GLN A 371 18.46 15.02 3.15
CA GLN A 371 19.48 15.97 3.57
C GLN A 371 20.84 15.70 2.91
N THR A 372 21.24 14.42 2.76
CA THR A 372 22.49 14.06 2.06
C THR A 372 22.46 14.43 0.58
N HIS A 373 21.32 14.25 -0.10
CA HIS A 373 21.14 14.71 -1.47
C HIS A 373 21.23 16.24 -1.60
N LEU A 374 20.55 16.98 -0.73
CA LEU A 374 20.62 18.45 -0.72
C LEU A 374 22.05 18.97 -0.43
N LYS A 375 22.80 18.28 0.43
CA LYS A 375 24.22 18.58 0.70
C LYS A 375 25.11 18.36 -0.51
N GLN A 376 24.93 17.27 -1.25
CA GLN A 376 25.65 17.04 -2.52
C GLN A 376 25.35 18.11 -3.55
N GLN A 377 24.08 18.52 -3.67
CA GLN A 377 23.69 19.61 -4.56
C GLN A 377 24.36 20.93 -4.16
N ALA A 378 24.31 21.31 -2.88
CA ALA A 378 24.94 22.52 -2.37
C ALA A 378 26.48 22.50 -2.54
N LEU A 379 27.13 21.34 -2.37
CA LEU A 379 28.56 21.17 -2.64
C LEU A 379 28.88 21.38 -4.12
N GLY A 380 28.06 20.86 -5.03
CA GLY A 380 28.21 21.07 -6.47
C GLY A 380 28.04 22.54 -6.87
N GLU A 381 27.05 23.24 -6.30
CA GLU A 381 26.85 24.68 -6.52
C GLU A 381 28.01 25.51 -5.94
N SER A 382 28.53 25.14 -4.76
CA SER A 382 29.70 25.80 -4.16
C SER A 382 30.99 25.58 -4.96
N GLU A 383 31.17 24.40 -5.57
CA GLU A 383 32.32 24.11 -6.44
C GLU A 383 32.24 24.94 -7.73
N PHE A 384 31.04 25.02 -8.33
CA PHE A 384 30.78 25.87 -9.50
C PHE A 384 31.11 27.35 -9.22
N LEU A 385 30.57 27.90 -8.13
CA LEU A 385 30.84 29.29 -7.72
C LEU A 385 32.33 29.54 -7.46
N ARG A 386 33.06 28.54 -6.94
CA ARG A 386 34.51 28.66 -6.72
C ARG A 386 35.28 28.78 -8.03
N VAL A 387 34.91 27.99 -9.04
CA VAL A 387 35.51 28.05 -10.38
C VAL A 387 35.25 29.42 -11.02
N GLU A 388 34.00 29.91 -10.94
CA GLU A 388 33.63 31.21 -11.49
C GLU A 388 34.37 32.38 -10.80
N LEU A 389 34.59 32.28 -9.48
CA LEU A 389 35.36 33.26 -8.72
C LEU A 389 36.86 33.26 -9.10
N ASP A 390 37.44 32.10 -9.37
CA ASP A 390 38.82 32.00 -9.85
C ASP A 390 38.99 32.53 -11.29
N ASP A 391 38.00 32.35 -12.16
CA ASP A 391 37.98 32.95 -13.50
C ASP A 391 37.88 34.48 -13.43
N LEU A 392 37.01 35.01 -12.57
CA LEU A 392 36.92 36.46 -12.32
C LEU A 392 38.21 37.05 -11.74
N ARG A 393 38.92 36.30 -10.88
CA ARG A 393 40.24 36.70 -10.37
C ARG A 393 41.28 36.80 -11.48
N ARG A 394 41.31 35.84 -12.41
CA ARG A 394 42.21 35.90 -13.59
C ARG A 394 41.92 37.12 -14.44
N VAL A 395 40.66 37.40 -14.74
CA VAL A 395 40.25 38.60 -15.50
C VAL A 395 40.69 39.88 -14.78
N LYS A 396 40.54 39.94 -13.45
CA LYS A 396 41.00 41.08 -12.64
C LYS A 396 42.52 41.25 -12.72
N GLU A 397 43.28 40.18 -12.58
CA GLU A 397 44.75 40.22 -12.66
C GLU A 397 45.23 40.71 -14.03
N ASP A 398 44.58 40.29 -15.11
CA ASP A 398 44.92 40.73 -16.46
C ASP A 398 44.54 42.19 -16.69
N THR A 399 43.37 42.63 -16.19
CA THR A 399 42.97 44.05 -16.21
C THR A 399 43.95 44.93 -15.43
N GLU A 400 44.41 44.47 -14.26
CA GLU A 400 45.42 45.20 -13.47
C GLU A 400 46.78 45.28 -14.19
N LYS A 401 47.20 44.23 -14.91
CA LYS A 401 48.42 44.26 -15.74
C LYS A 401 48.28 45.29 -16.86
N GLU A 402 47.14 45.32 -17.53
CA GLU A 402 46.86 46.29 -18.59
C GLU A 402 46.90 47.72 -18.06
N GLN A 403 46.27 47.98 -16.90
CA GLN A 403 46.27 49.30 -16.27
C GLN A 403 47.66 49.78 -15.84
N ARG A 404 48.53 48.88 -15.37
CA ARG A 404 49.95 49.20 -15.09
C ARG A 404 50.69 49.57 -16.36
N SER A 405 50.43 48.89 -17.47
CA SER A 405 51.08 49.20 -18.75
C SER A 405 50.64 50.56 -19.30
N LEU A 406 49.35 50.90 -19.19
CA LEU A 406 48.80 52.22 -19.53
C LEU A 406 49.42 53.33 -18.68
N SER A 407 49.53 53.14 -17.36
CA SER A 407 50.15 54.12 -16.45
C SER A 407 51.63 54.38 -16.80
N GLU A 408 52.36 53.34 -17.25
CA GLU A 408 53.75 53.50 -17.68
C GLU A 408 53.87 54.27 -19.01
N ILE A 409 52.94 54.05 -19.94
CA ILE A 409 52.84 54.79 -21.21
C ILE A 409 52.52 56.26 -20.93
N GLU A 410 51.58 56.55 -20.03
CA GLU A 410 51.19 57.91 -19.64
C GLU A 410 52.35 58.66 -18.99
N ARG A 411 53.11 58.02 -18.10
CA ARG A 411 54.31 58.60 -17.50
C ARG A 411 55.38 58.93 -18.55
N LYS A 412 55.56 58.06 -19.55
CA LYS A 412 56.47 58.31 -20.69
C LYS A 412 56.00 59.48 -21.54
N ALA A 413 54.70 59.60 -21.78
CA ALA A 413 54.10 60.73 -22.50
C ALA A 413 54.34 62.06 -21.77
N GLN A 414 54.02 62.13 -20.46
CA GLN A 414 54.27 63.32 -19.63
C GLN A 414 55.76 63.71 -19.61
N ALA A 415 56.67 62.74 -19.48
CA ALA A 415 58.11 63.03 -19.53
C ALA A 415 58.55 63.60 -20.88
N ASN A 416 57.93 63.16 -21.98
CA ASN A 416 58.22 63.66 -23.32
C ASN A 416 57.63 65.06 -23.55
N GLU A 417 56.44 65.33 -23.01
CA GLU A 417 55.80 66.65 -23.02
C GLU A 417 56.64 67.69 -22.24
N GLN A 418 57.16 67.31 -21.07
CA GLN A 418 58.09 68.15 -20.32
C GLN A 418 59.38 68.45 -21.10
N ARG A 419 59.91 67.48 -21.85
CA ARG A 419 61.07 67.70 -22.74
C ARG A 419 60.73 68.68 -23.86
N TYR A 420 59.55 68.54 -24.47
CA TYR A 420 59.08 69.41 -25.53
C TYR A 420 58.89 70.85 -25.02
N THR A 421 58.32 71.00 -23.82
CA THR A 421 58.14 72.30 -23.16
C THR A 421 59.48 73.00 -22.91
N LYS A 422 60.47 72.29 -22.37
CA LYS A 422 61.83 72.83 -22.19
C LYS A 422 62.49 73.21 -23.51
N LEU A 423 62.28 72.42 -24.56
CA LEU A 423 62.80 72.75 -25.89
C LEU A 423 62.15 74.00 -26.48
N LYS A 424 60.83 74.14 -26.29
CA LYS A 424 60.07 75.34 -26.67
C LYS A 424 60.56 76.58 -25.93
N GLU A 425 60.78 76.49 -24.61
CA GLU A 425 61.37 77.55 -23.80
C GLU A 425 62.74 77.98 -24.35
N LYS A 426 63.63 77.02 -24.63
CA LYS A 426 64.94 77.27 -25.24
C LYS A 426 64.84 77.91 -26.62
N TYR A 427 63.88 77.49 -27.44
CA TYR A 427 63.63 78.09 -28.74
C TYR A 427 63.15 79.55 -28.60
N THR A 428 62.22 79.83 -27.69
CA THR A 428 61.79 81.21 -27.40
C THR A 428 62.92 82.09 -26.85
N GLU A 429 63.77 81.57 -25.97
CA GLU A 429 64.98 82.27 -25.50
C GLU A 429 65.92 82.61 -26.67
N LEU A 430 66.11 81.68 -27.61
CA LEU A 430 66.96 81.89 -28.78
C LEU A 430 66.37 82.95 -29.73
N VAL A 431 65.06 82.91 -29.99
CA VAL A 431 64.36 83.92 -30.80
C VAL A 431 64.46 85.29 -30.15
N GLN A 432 64.27 85.39 -28.83
CA GLN A 432 64.39 86.64 -28.09
C GLN A 432 65.83 87.18 -28.16
N SER A 433 66.83 86.32 -27.96
CA SER A 433 68.25 86.67 -28.10
C SER A 433 68.57 87.18 -29.51
N HIS A 434 68.05 86.52 -30.55
CA HIS A 434 68.21 86.97 -31.92
C HIS A 434 67.54 88.34 -32.17
N ALA A 435 66.34 88.56 -31.64
CA ALA A 435 65.64 89.84 -31.73
C ALA A 435 66.40 90.96 -30.99
N ASP A 436 66.97 90.68 -29.82
CA ASP A 436 67.78 91.63 -29.06
C ASP A 436 69.11 91.93 -29.74
N LEU A 437 69.74 90.93 -30.39
CA LEU A 437 70.93 91.12 -31.22
C LEU A 437 70.63 91.99 -32.45
N LEU A 438 69.47 91.81 -33.10
CA LEU A 438 69.03 92.69 -34.19
C LEU A 438 68.81 94.12 -33.68
N ARG A 439 68.19 94.30 -32.51
CA ARG A 439 68.00 95.63 -31.88
C ARG A 439 69.34 96.29 -31.54
N LYS A 440 70.30 95.53 -31.03
CA LYS A 440 71.68 96.00 -30.78
C LYS A 440 72.42 96.32 -32.07
N ASN A 441 72.27 95.52 -33.12
CA ASN A 441 72.88 95.78 -34.42
C ASN A 441 72.30 97.07 -35.04
N ALA A 442 70.99 97.26 -34.93
CA ALA A 442 70.33 98.51 -35.33
C ALA A 442 70.82 99.72 -34.52
N GLU A 443 70.98 99.59 -33.19
CA GLU A 443 71.50 100.68 -32.36
C GLU A 443 72.98 100.96 -32.63
N VAL A 444 73.81 99.95 -32.86
CA VAL A 444 75.21 100.11 -33.28
C VAL A 444 75.29 100.77 -34.65
N THR A 445 74.40 100.42 -35.59
CA THR A 445 74.28 101.08 -36.90
C THR A 445 73.83 102.54 -36.73
N ARG A 446 72.94 102.83 -35.79
CA ARG A 446 72.52 104.20 -35.43
C ARG A 446 73.66 104.99 -34.80
N GLN A 447 74.43 104.39 -33.90
CA GLN A 447 75.63 105.00 -33.32
C GLN A 447 76.72 105.22 -34.37
N MET A 448 76.89 104.29 -35.32
CA MET A 448 77.81 104.45 -36.45
C MET A 448 77.38 105.57 -37.39
N THR A 449 76.08 105.76 -37.63
CA THR A 449 75.56 106.88 -38.43
C THR A 449 75.66 108.22 -37.71
N VAL A 450 75.46 108.28 -36.39
CA VAL A 450 75.70 109.49 -35.58
C VAL A 450 77.19 109.83 -35.50
N ALA A 451 78.06 108.83 -35.35
CA ALA A 451 79.51 109.02 -35.37
C ALA A 451 80.01 109.45 -36.76
N ARG A 452 79.41 108.93 -37.85
CA ARG A 452 79.66 109.41 -39.22
C ARG A 452 79.18 110.85 -39.41
N ALA A 453 78.00 111.23 -38.92
CA ALA A 453 77.51 112.60 -38.99
C ALA A 453 78.42 113.60 -38.23
N ALA A 454 78.96 113.19 -37.07
CA ALA A 454 79.93 114.00 -36.31
C ALA A 454 81.32 114.08 -37.00
N GLN A 455 81.67 113.09 -37.81
CA GLN A 455 82.88 113.10 -38.63
C GLN A 455 82.71 113.89 -39.94
N ASP A 456 81.49 113.89 -40.51
CA ASP A 456 81.10 114.66 -41.69
C ASP A 456 81.07 116.17 -41.41
N GLU A 457 80.77 116.61 -40.18
CA GLU A 457 80.85 118.02 -39.76
C GLU A 457 82.31 118.55 -39.72
N VAL A 458 83.28 117.66 -39.47
CA VAL A 458 84.73 117.95 -39.49
C VAL A 458 85.31 117.86 -40.91
N GLU A 459 84.76 117.01 -41.79
CA GLU A 459 85.14 116.97 -43.22
C GLU A 459 84.47 118.07 -44.07
N ASN A 460 83.26 118.54 -43.73
CA ASN A 460 82.50 119.52 -44.50
C ASN A 460 83.14 120.93 -44.52
N VAL A 461 83.92 121.31 -43.51
CA VAL A 461 84.72 122.56 -43.53
C VAL A 461 85.99 122.43 -44.40
N LYS A 462 86.43 121.21 -44.69
CA LYS A 462 87.64 120.94 -45.49
C LYS A 462 87.36 120.69 -46.97
N LYS A 463 86.10 120.40 -47.35
CA LYS A 463 85.69 119.94 -48.69
C LYS A 463 84.87 120.95 -49.50
N GLU A 464 84.55 122.12 -48.94
CA GLU A 464 83.88 123.25 -49.61
C GLU A 464 84.81 124.03 -50.58
N MET A 465 86.12 123.74 -50.60
CA MET A 465 87.11 124.44 -51.44
C MET A 465 87.74 123.58 -52.55
N GLN A 466 87.17 122.43 -52.87
CA GLN A 466 87.64 121.67 -54.03
C GLN A 466 86.52 120.86 -54.68
N ASP A 467 85.58 121.63 -55.23
CA ASP A 467 84.91 121.39 -56.51
C ASP A 467 84.72 119.92 -56.93
N ARG A 468 83.50 119.40 -56.80
CA ARG A 468 82.43 119.60 -57.80
C ARG A 468 82.88 119.40 -59.25
N VAL A 469 83.42 118.23 -59.59
CA VAL A 469 83.13 117.60 -60.89
C VAL A 469 83.07 116.07 -60.74
N LYS A 470 81.83 115.56 -60.77
CA LYS A 470 81.33 114.36 -61.50
C LYS A 470 82.21 113.09 -61.51
N ALA A 471 81.74 111.89 -61.16
CA ALA A 471 80.36 111.40 -61.09
C ALA A 471 80.30 110.04 -60.36
N ALA A 472 79.17 109.83 -59.68
CA ALA A 472 78.58 108.53 -59.36
C ALA A 472 78.34 107.72 -60.68
N GLN A 473 78.13 106.39 -60.69
CA GLN A 473 76.93 105.80 -60.10
C GLN A 473 76.83 104.26 -60.37
N ASP A 474 76.29 103.54 -59.36
CA ASP A 474 75.36 102.37 -59.40
C ASP A 474 75.82 100.97 -59.91
N THR A 475 75.33 99.81 -59.42
CA THR A 475 74.12 99.46 -58.63
C THR A 475 74.15 98.00 -58.11
N ALA A 476 73.47 97.78 -56.97
CA ALA A 476 72.47 96.74 -56.57
C ALA A 476 72.72 95.23 -56.82
N SER A 477 72.19 94.26 -56.05
CA SER A 477 70.84 94.18 -55.45
C SER A 477 70.70 93.06 -54.38
N GLN A 478 69.48 92.94 -53.86
CA GLN A 478 68.98 92.37 -52.61
C GLN A 478 67.92 91.29 -52.92
N GLU A 479 67.77 90.22 -52.11
CA GLU A 479 66.59 89.31 -52.12
C GLU A 479 66.58 88.40 -50.86
N SER A 480 65.55 88.48 -49.99
CA SER A 480 65.11 87.45 -49.00
C SER A 480 64.15 88.04 -47.95
N ASN A 481 62.83 88.06 -48.17
CA ASN A 481 61.87 88.34 -47.08
C ASN A 481 60.42 87.87 -47.27
N GLU A 482 60.04 87.21 -48.37
CA GLU A 482 58.64 86.76 -48.59
C GLU A 482 58.36 85.30 -48.17
N GLN A 483 59.38 84.45 -47.98
CA GLN A 483 59.20 83.05 -47.57
C GLN A 483 58.97 82.83 -46.07
N LEU A 484 59.34 83.78 -45.21
CA LEU A 484 59.22 83.66 -43.75
C LEU A 484 57.81 83.97 -43.22
N SER A 485 57.06 84.82 -43.92
CA SER A 485 55.73 85.26 -43.46
C SER A 485 54.66 84.18 -43.63
N THR A 486 54.78 83.32 -44.64
CA THR A 486 53.82 82.25 -44.93
C THR A 486 54.02 81.02 -44.03
N GLN A 487 55.24 80.76 -43.58
CA GLN A 487 55.53 79.66 -42.64
C GLN A 487 55.04 79.95 -41.22
N LEU A 488 55.06 81.22 -40.78
CA LEU A 488 54.58 81.61 -39.45
C LEU A 488 53.06 81.44 -39.30
N SER A 489 52.28 81.82 -40.33
CA SER A 489 50.82 81.68 -40.30
C SER A 489 50.36 80.21 -40.31
N ALA A 490 51.09 79.33 -41.02
CA ALA A 490 50.79 77.89 -41.04
C ALA A 490 51.04 77.22 -39.66
N LEU A 491 52.13 77.59 -38.99
CA LEU A 491 52.48 77.07 -37.65
C LEU A 491 51.53 77.57 -36.56
N GLU A 492 50.98 78.78 -36.69
CA GLU A 492 49.98 79.30 -35.74
C GLU A 492 48.64 78.57 -35.85
N ALA A 493 48.22 78.20 -37.06
CA ALA A 493 47.02 77.41 -37.28
C ALA A 493 47.15 75.96 -36.75
N GLU A 494 48.32 75.33 -36.94
CA GLU A 494 48.61 73.99 -36.42
C GLU A 494 48.63 73.95 -34.88
N LYS A 495 49.19 74.99 -34.25
CA LYS A 495 49.18 75.14 -32.79
C LYS A 495 47.77 75.26 -32.22
N ALA A 496 46.87 75.97 -32.88
CA ALA A 496 45.49 76.12 -32.45
C ALA A 496 44.73 74.77 -32.54
N GLY A 497 44.90 74.02 -33.63
CA GLY A 497 44.30 72.70 -33.80
C GLY A 497 44.78 71.68 -32.77
N LEU A 498 46.07 71.68 -32.44
CA LEU A 498 46.61 70.80 -31.40
C LEU A 498 46.06 71.14 -30.01
N MET A 499 45.89 72.42 -29.68
CA MET A 499 45.29 72.85 -28.40
C MET A 499 43.86 72.33 -28.22
N GLU A 500 43.05 72.34 -29.27
CA GLU A 500 41.68 71.83 -29.23
C GLU A 500 41.64 70.31 -29.05
N THR A 501 42.53 69.57 -29.72
CA THR A 501 42.65 68.11 -29.51
C THR A 501 43.11 67.73 -28.10
N VAL A 502 44.00 68.52 -27.49
CA VAL A 502 44.43 68.32 -26.10
C VAL A 502 43.27 68.54 -25.14
N SER A 503 42.53 69.64 -25.30
CA SER A 503 41.35 69.92 -24.48
C SER A 503 40.27 68.83 -24.61
N GLN A 504 40.07 68.29 -25.81
CA GLN A 504 39.15 67.18 -26.04
C GLN A 504 39.62 65.88 -25.34
N LYS A 505 40.92 65.59 -25.36
CA LYS A 505 41.50 64.42 -24.68
C LYS A 505 41.50 64.55 -23.16
N GLU A 506 41.68 65.77 -22.62
CA GLU A 506 41.54 66.05 -21.19
C GLU A 506 40.10 65.83 -20.71
N ALA A 507 39.10 66.24 -21.49
CA ALA A 507 37.69 66.00 -21.19
C ALA A 507 37.33 64.50 -21.24
N GLU A 508 37.86 63.76 -22.22
CA GLU A 508 37.69 62.31 -22.32
C GLU A 508 38.32 61.59 -21.11
N LEU A 509 39.56 61.95 -20.72
CA LEU A 509 40.22 61.38 -19.54
C LEU A 509 39.45 61.65 -18.24
N ALA A 510 38.90 62.86 -18.07
CA ALA A 510 38.06 63.17 -16.91
C ALA A 510 36.79 62.30 -16.88
N SER A 511 36.15 62.06 -18.02
CA SER A 511 34.97 61.21 -18.11
C SER A 511 35.28 59.72 -17.81
N LEU A 512 36.42 59.22 -18.31
CA LEU A 512 36.91 57.87 -18.01
C LEU A 512 37.29 57.71 -16.54
N GLY A 513 37.81 58.75 -15.89
CA GLY A 513 38.11 58.75 -14.46
C GLY A 513 36.86 58.57 -13.59
N VAL A 514 35.77 59.27 -13.90
CA VAL A 514 34.49 59.13 -13.20
C VAL A 514 33.89 57.73 -13.41
N GLU A 515 33.98 57.21 -14.63
CA GLU A 515 33.47 55.87 -14.94
C GLU A 515 34.28 54.77 -14.23
N LEU A 516 35.60 54.95 -14.09
CA LEU A 516 36.46 54.04 -13.34
C LEU A 516 36.13 54.03 -11.84
N GLU A 517 35.92 55.20 -11.23
CA GLU A 517 35.48 55.29 -9.82
C GLU A 517 34.11 54.64 -9.61
N ARG A 518 33.18 54.83 -10.55
CA ARG A 518 31.85 54.21 -10.53
C ARG A 518 31.93 52.69 -10.58
N VAL A 519 32.77 52.14 -11.47
CA VAL A 519 32.98 50.69 -11.59
C VAL A 519 33.70 50.13 -10.37
N GLN A 520 34.70 50.83 -9.81
CA GLN A 520 35.35 50.44 -8.57
C GLN A 520 34.38 50.37 -7.39
N SER A 521 33.52 51.39 -7.23
CA SER A 521 32.49 51.40 -6.18
C SER A 521 31.46 50.28 -6.35
N SER A 522 31.04 50.01 -7.59
CA SER A 522 30.14 48.89 -7.88
C SER A 522 30.80 47.54 -7.54
N LEU A 523 32.07 47.36 -7.89
CA LEU A 523 32.82 46.13 -7.61
C LEU A 523 33.03 45.92 -6.10
N THR A 524 33.28 46.99 -5.33
CA THR A 524 33.40 46.87 -3.87
C THR A 524 32.06 46.49 -3.23
N ASN A 525 30.96 47.06 -3.70
CA ASN A 525 29.62 46.72 -3.20
C ASN A 525 29.26 45.26 -3.52
N GLU A 526 29.57 44.79 -4.72
CA GLU A 526 29.31 43.40 -5.13
C GLU A 526 30.20 42.41 -4.37
N ARG A 527 31.43 42.81 -4.02
CA ARG A 527 32.32 42.02 -3.17
C ARG A 527 31.79 41.92 -1.74
N GLU A 528 31.29 43.01 -1.17
CA GLU A 528 30.70 43.00 0.17
C GLU A 528 29.39 42.21 0.22
N SER A 529 28.54 42.31 -0.81
CA SER A 529 27.33 41.50 -0.90
C SER A 529 27.65 40.01 -1.05
N GLY A 530 28.64 39.67 -1.87
CA GLY A 530 29.14 38.30 -2.05
C GLY A 530 29.73 37.70 -0.77
N VAL A 531 30.50 38.47 0.00
CA VAL A 531 31.04 38.01 1.30
C VAL A 531 29.91 37.73 2.30
N LYS A 532 28.91 38.61 2.39
CA LYS A 532 27.74 38.39 3.27
C LYS A 532 26.91 37.17 2.85
N ALA A 533 26.76 36.94 1.55
CA ALA A 533 26.09 35.75 1.03
C ALA A 533 26.87 34.47 1.38
N ALA A 534 28.20 34.48 1.23
CA ALA A 534 29.06 33.36 1.59
C ALA A 534 29.04 33.06 3.10
N GLU A 535 29.05 34.08 3.96
CA GLU A 535 28.91 33.91 5.41
C GLU A 535 27.54 33.31 5.79
N THR A 536 26.47 33.75 5.13
CA THR A 536 25.12 33.21 5.35
C THR A 536 25.04 31.74 4.96
N LEU A 537 25.60 31.37 3.80
CA LEU A 537 25.65 29.98 3.34
C LEU A 537 26.51 29.10 4.26
N GLN A 538 27.64 29.61 4.74
CA GLN A 538 28.49 28.89 5.69
C GLN A 538 27.78 28.62 7.02
N ASN A 539 27.01 29.59 7.53
CA ASN A 539 26.21 29.40 8.75
C ASN A 539 25.10 28.37 8.53
N GLN A 540 24.40 28.42 7.38
CA GLN A 540 23.40 27.41 7.02
C GLN A 540 24.01 26.01 6.91
N LEU A 541 25.22 25.88 6.33
CA LEU A 541 25.93 24.60 6.24
C LEU A 541 26.27 24.04 7.62
N ASN A 542 26.77 24.88 8.53
CA ASN A 542 27.10 24.48 9.89
C ASN A 542 25.85 24.05 10.68
N GLU A 543 24.73 24.78 10.54
CA GLU A 543 23.45 24.39 11.14
C GLU A 543 22.95 23.05 10.61
N LYS A 544 23.05 22.83 9.30
CA LYS A 544 22.67 21.57 8.65
C LYS A 544 23.53 20.39 9.12
N GLU A 545 24.85 20.58 9.22
CA GLU A 545 25.77 19.56 9.72
C GLU A 545 25.49 19.21 11.19
N SER A 546 25.21 20.21 12.03
CA SER A 546 24.82 19.96 13.42
C SER A 546 23.50 19.18 13.54
N ARG A 547 22.55 19.47 12.64
CA ARG A 547 21.25 18.78 12.60
C ARG A 547 21.39 17.35 12.08
N GLU A 548 22.25 17.12 11.09
CA GLU A 548 22.61 15.80 10.56
C GLU A 548 23.18 14.92 11.68
N GLN A 549 24.19 15.41 12.41
CA GLN A 549 24.78 14.69 13.56
C GLN A 549 23.74 14.39 14.66
N ALA A 550 22.83 15.33 14.94
CA ALA A 550 21.75 15.12 15.91
C ALA A 550 20.75 14.05 15.45
N LEU A 551 20.43 14.01 14.16
CA LEU A 551 19.53 13.01 13.57
C LEU A 551 20.19 11.63 13.53
N GLU A 552 21.47 11.54 13.17
CA GLU A 552 22.25 10.29 13.19
C GLU A 552 22.31 9.70 14.61
N SER A 553 22.63 10.52 15.62
CA SER A 553 22.64 10.10 17.03
C SER A 553 21.26 9.58 17.47
N LYS A 554 20.18 10.26 17.07
CA LYS A 554 18.80 9.86 17.39
C LYS A 554 18.39 8.58 16.68
N LEU A 555 18.81 8.37 15.44
CA LEU A 555 18.54 7.17 14.67
C LEU A 555 19.23 5.95 15.28
N VAL A 556 20.50 6.07 15.69
CA VAL A 556 21.22 5.02 16.43
C VAL A 556 20.50 4.69 17.74
N SER A 557 20.07 5.70 18.49
CA SER A 557 19.31 5.52 19.74
C SER A 557 17.99 4.77 19.54
N LEU A 558 17.22 5.13 18.51
CA LEU A 558 15.93 4.50 18.20
C LEU A 558 16.08 3.07 17.69
N ARG A 559 17.07 2.80 16.83
CA ARG A 559 17.39 1.43 16.37
C ARG A 559 17.74 0.53 17.54
N TRP A 560 18.54 1.01 18.48
CA TRP A 560 18.89 0.27 19.70
C TRP A 560 17.70 0.05 20.64
N ALA A 561 16.80 1.04 20.77
CA ALA A 561 15.56 0.88 21.53
C ALA A 561 14.63 -0.17 20.91
N ALA A 562 14.48 -0.18 19.57
CA ALA A 562 13.67 -1.15 18.86
C ALA A 562 14.23 -2.57 18.98
N LEU A 563 15.55 -2.74 18.88
CA LEU A 563 16.21 -4.03 19.08
C LEU A 563 15.97 -4.56 20.50
N ARG A 564 16.16 -3.73 21.53
CA ARG A 564 15.91 -4.13 22.93
C ARG A 564 14.47 -4.55 23.15
N ALA A 565 13.49 -3.82 22.61
CA ALA A 565 12.08 -4.19 22.72
C ALA A 565 11.78 -5.53 22.02
N ALA A 566 12.36 -5.78 20.85
CA ALA A 566 12.22 -7.05 20.14
C ALA A 566 12.85 -8.22 20.90
N LEU A 567 14.02 -8.03 21.50
CA LEU A 567 14.69 -9.05 22.31
C LEU A 567 13.96 -9.31 23.63
N GLU A 568 13.32 -8.31 24.23
CA GLU A 568 12.45 -8.48 25.40
C GLU A 568 11.19 -9.28 25.08
N GLU A 569 10.55 -9.03 23.93
CA GLU A 569 9.42 -9.84 23.46
C GLU A 569 9.85 -11.28 23.15
N ALA A 570 10.98 -11.46 22.47
CA ALA A 570 11.58 -12.78 22.23
C ALA A 570 11.85 -13.54 23.54
N GLY A 571 12.36 -12.85 24.56
CA GLY A 571 12.58 -13.40 25.89
C GLY A 571 11.26 -13.82 26.56
N ARG A 572 10.21 -12.99 26.46
CA ARG A 572 8.88 -13.34 26.96
C ARG A 572 8.30 -14.59 26.30
N ILE A 573 8.44 -14.73 24.98
CA ILE A 573 7.96 -15.92 24.25
C ILE A 573 8.65 -17.20 24.76
N VAL A 574 9.98 -17.19 24.90
CA VAL A 574 10.73 -18.36 25.40
C VAL A 574 10.38 -18.66 26.86
N GLN A 575 10.24 -17.62 27.69
CA GLN A 575 9.82 -17.76 29.09
C GLN A 575 8.40 -18.31 29.21
N ASP A 576 7.46 -17.86 28.37
CA ASP A 576 6.09 -18.38 28.34
C ASP A 576 6.07 -19.86 27.93
N SER A 577 6.88 -20.26 26.94
CA SER A 577 7.04 -21.67 26.56
C SER A 577 7.62 -22.53 27.68
N LEU A 578 8.52 -21.98 28.51
CA LEU A 578 9.03 -22.67 29.71
C LEU A 578 7.96 -22.76 30.82
N ASN A 579 7.18 -21.69 31.02
CA ASN A 579 6.11 -21.67 32.02
C ASN A 579 4.98 -22.64 31.64
N GLN A 580 4.72 -22.85 30.35
CA GLN A 580 3.77 -23.84 29.85
C GLN A 580 4.16 -25.28 30.21
N LEU A 581 5.43 -25.55 30.56
CA LEU A 581 5.87 -26.90 30.93
C LEU A 581 5.37 -27.30 32.33
N ASP A 582 5.15 -26.31 33.19
CA ASP A 582 4.61 -26.49 34.54
C ASP A 582 3.07 -26.41 34.57
N ASP A 583 2.44 -26.08 33.44
CA ASP A 583 0.98 -26.03 33.31
C ASP A 583 0.40 -27.46 33.22
N PRO A 584 -0.48 -27.87 34.16
CA PRO A 584 -1.13 -29.17 34.13
C PRO A 584 -1.86 -29.50 32.81
N ALA A 585 -2.31 -28.48 32.07
CA ALA A 585 -2.96 -28.66 30.77
C ALA A 585 -2.00 -29.09 29.64
N HIS A 586 -0.70 -28.84 29.78
CA HIS A 586 0.33 -29.18 28.80
C HIS A 586 1.04 -30.51 29.09
N ILE A 587 0.88 -31.06 30.31
CA ILE A 587 1.44 -32.35 30.73
C ILE A 587 0.80 -33.54 29.97
N SER A 588 -0.41 -33.39 29.44
CA SER A 588 -1.08 -34.42 28.63
C SER A 588 -0.80 -34.34 27.13
N CYS A 589 -0.09 -33.30 26.67
CA CYS A 589 0.22 -33.16 25.26
C CYS A 589 1.23 -34.22 24.83
N THR A 590 1.02 -34.80 23.65
CA THR A 590 1.92 -35.81 23.06
C THR A 590 2.41 -35.35 21.70
N SER A 591 3.66 -35.67 21.35
CA SER A 591 4.26 -35.28 20.08
C SER A 591 5.20 -36.35 19.57
N SER A 592 5.29 -36.52 18.24
CA SER A 592 6.15 -37.54 17.65
C SER A 592 7.62 -37.10 17.69
N ALA A 593 8.51 -38.07 17.88
CA ALA A 593 9.95 -37.87 17.82
C ALA A 593 10.40 -37.23 16.49
N ASP A 594 9.84 -37.68 15.36
CA ASP A 594 10.17 -37.13 14.03
C ASP A 594 9.75 -35.66 13.88
N TYR A 595 8.64 -35.26 14.51
CA TYR A 595 8.21 -33.86 14.51
C TYR A 595 9.16 -33.00 15.33
N LEU A 596 9.54 -33.44 16.53
CA LEU A 596 10.53 -32.75 17.37
C LEU A 596 11.87 -32.57 16.63
N VAL A 597 12.40 -33.63 16.01
CA VAL A 597 13.65 -33.58 15.21
C VAL A 597 13.53 -32.57 14.06
N SER A 598 12.41 -32.58 13.35
CA SER A 598 12.17 -31.59 12.28
C SER A 598 12.15 -30.16 12.80
N ARG A 599 11.57 -29.89 13.98
CA ARG A 599 11.55 -28.55 14.58
C ARG A 599 12.92 -28.14 15.11
N CYS A 600 13.69 -29.06 15.70
CA CYS A 600 15.07 -28.83 16.11
C CYS A 600 15.95 -28.41 14.92
N GLN A 601 15.85 -29.09 13.77
CA GLN A 601 16.62 -28.74 12.58
C GLN A 601 16.30 -27.32 12.09
N VAL A 602 15.02 -26.95 12.03
CA VAL A 602 14.60 -25.61 11.62
C VAL A 602 15.05 -24.53 12.62
N ALA A 603 15.07 -24.87 13.91
CA ALA A 603 15.59 -23.98 14.95
C ALA A 603 17.11 -23.77 14.82
N LEU A 604 17.89 -24.84 14.57
CA LEU A 604 19.34 -24.79 14.35
C LEU A 604 19.71 -23.90 13.16
N ASP A 605 19.05 -24.09 12.02
CA ASP A 605 19.22 -23.23 10.83
C ASP A 605 18.90 -21.75 11.14
N CYS A 606 17.95 -21.51 12.05
CA CYS A 606 17.59 -20.16 12.46
C CYS A 606 18.63 -19.53 13.40
N VAL A 607 19.27 -20.31 14.29
CA VAL A 607 20.39 -19.85 15.12
C VAL A 607 21.54 -19.36 14.23
N GLU A 608 21.86 -20.09 13.16
CA GLU A 608 22.90 -19.70 12.21
C GLU A 608 22.61 -18.36 11.54
N ARG A 609 21.38 -18.17 11.07
CA ARG A 609 20.96 -16.90 10.47
C ARG A 609 20.96 -15.76 11.49
N LEU A 610 20.60 -16.02 12.74
CA LEU A 610 20.65 -15.03 13.82
C LEU A 610 22.09 -14.55 14.05
N GLN A 611 23.05 -15.47 14.02
CA GLN A 611 24.47 -15.14 14.16
C GLN A 611 24.96 -14.26 13.00
N SER A 612 24.63 -14.59 11.76
CA SER A 612 24.96 -13.74 10.60
C SER A 612 24.26 -12.38 10.63
N ALA A 613 23.00 -12.33 11.06
CA ALA A 613 22.24 -11.08 11.16
C ALA A 613 22.78 -10.17 12.27
N ARG A 614 23.26 -10.74 13.38
CA ARG A 614 23.95 -10.00 14.44
C ARG A 614 25.25 -9.37 13.92
N ASP A 615 26.06 -10.13 13.19
CA ASP A 615 27.31 -9.62 12.62
C ASP A 615 27.03 -8.48 11.63
N GLY A 616 25.93 -8.56 10.88
CA GLY A 616 25.39 -7.47 10.05
C GLY A 616 24.87 -6.27 10.84
N PHE A 617 24.21 -6.47 11.99
CA PHE A 617 23.76 -5.39 12.87
C PHE A 617 24.95 -4.62 13.48
N VAL A 618 25.99 -5.34 13.90
CA VAL A 618 27.20 -4.74 14.50
C VAL A 618 28.04 -3.98 13.45
N SER A 619 28.04 -4.44 12.19
CA SER A 619 28.83 -3.82 11.11
C SER A 619 28.10 -2.73 10.32
N ASP A 620 26.79 -2.88 10.07
CA ASP A 620 26.02 -2.02 9.15
C ASP A 620 24.61 -1.65 9.68
N ASN A 621 24.35 -1.83 10.99
CA ASN A 621 23.09 -1.48 11.66
C ASN A 621 21.81 -2.02 10.96
N THR A 622 21.88 -3.20 10.35
CA THR A 622 20.77 -3.86 9.62
C THR A 622 19.83 -4.64 10.54
N GLU A 623 18.54 -4.77 10.20
CA GLU A 623 17.52 -5.43 11.05
C GLU A 623 17.84 -6.89 11.45
N LEU A 624 17.66 -7.21 12.74
CA LEU A 624 17.69 -8.58 13.28
C LEU A 624 16.33 -9.27 13.08
N ALA A 625 16.34 -10.48 12.51
CA ALA A 625 15.13 -11.24 12.20
C ALA A 625 14.43 -11.81 13.46
N GLN A 626 13.14 -11.50 13.63
CA GLN A 626 12.30 -11.85 14.80
C GLN A 626 11.79 -13.32 14.83
N LEU A 627 12.29 -14.23 13.99
CA LEU A 627 11.70 -15.57 13.82
C LEU A 627 12.24 -16.65 14.80
N PHE A 628 13.31 -16.34 15.53
CA PHE A 628 14.05 -17.33 16.32
C PHE A 628 13.32 -17.81 17.59
N ALA A 629 12.77 -16.89 18.38
CA ALA A 629 12.17 -17.20 19.68
C ALA A 629 10.96 -18.14 19.59
N HIS A 630 10.15 -18.01 18.54
CA HIS A 630 9.02 -18.90 18.29
C HIS A 630 9.44 -20.33 17.94
N LEU A 631 10.56 -20.49 17.21
CA LEU A 631 11.07 -21.81 16.85
C LEU A 631 11.67 -22.52 18.05
N VAL A 632 12.41 -21.80 18.90
CA VAL A 632 12.91 -22.35 20.17
C VAL A 632 11.77 -22.67 21.13
N GLY A 633 10.79 -21.76 21.28
CA GLY A 633 9.62 -21.99 22.11
C GLY A 633 8.84 -23.25 21.68
N ASP A 634 8.72 -23.49 20.38
CA ASP A 634 8.08 -24.71 19.88
C ASP A 634 8.94 -25.96 20.12
N VAL A 635 10.27 -25.91 19.94
CA VAL A 635 11.15 -27.03 20.33
C VAL A 635 11.00 -27.35 21.82
N ILE A 636 10.84 -26.33 22.68
CA ILE A 636 10.61 -26.51 24.10
C ILE A 636 9.28 -27.25 24.37
N VAL A 637 8.18 -26.77 23.78
CA VAL A 637 6.85 -27.38 23.97
C VAL A 637 6.79 -28.79 23.37
N GLN A 638 7.31 -28.99 22.15
CA GLN A 638 7.35 -30.31 21.52
C GLN A 638 8.27 -31.26 22.27
N GLY A 639 9.41 -30.79 22.80
CA GLY A 639 10.29 -31.59 23.66
C GLY A 639 9.56 -32.13 24.89
N SER A 640 8.67 -31.32 25.48
CA SER A 640 7.75 -31.77 26.55
C SER A 640 6.82 -32.86 26.06
N ALA A 641 6.13 -32.59 24.96
CA ALA A 641 5.06 -33.46 24.49
C ALA A 641 5.61 -34.80 24.00
N THR A 642 6.80 -34.81 23.39
CA THR A 642 7.50 -36.05 23.07
C THR A 642 7.93 -36.76 24.35
N SER A 643 8.37 -36.06 25.40
CA SER A 643 8.76 -36.65 26.70
C SER A 643 7.70 -37.57 27.30
N HIS A 644 6.42 -37.25 27.15
CA HIS A 644 5.31 -38.05 27.67
C HIS A 644 5.00 -39.34 26.89
N MET A 645 5.67 -39.55 25.75
CA MET A 645 5.51 -40.74 24.89
C MET A 645 6.59 -41.81 25.13
N VAL A 646 7.44 -41.64 26.15
CA VAL A 646 8.49 -42.60 26.49
C VAL A 646 7.87 -43.79 27.23
N PRO A 647 8.16 -45.04 26.84
CA PRO A 647 7.70 -46.21 27.58
C PRO A 647 8.23 -46.20 29.03
N VAL A 648 7.40 -46.63 29.99
CA VAL A 648 7.70 -46.65 31.45
C VAL A 648 8.99 -47.42 31.80
N GLU A 649 9.46 -48.31 30.93
CA GLU A 649 10.70 -49.08 31.07
C GLU A 649 11.98 -48.25 30.76
N GLN A 650 11.86 -47.03 30.24
CA GLN A 650 12.94 -46.09 29.89
C GLN A 650 12.82 -44.76 30.64
N ALA A 651 12.47 -44.79 31.94
CA ALA A 651 12.28 -43.61 32.79
C ALA A 651 13.48 -42.62 32.81
N ASP A 652 14.70 -43.11 32.55
CA ASP A 652 15.89 -42.26 32.42
C ASP A 652 15.79 -41.29 31.21
N GLY A 653 15.11 -41.69 30.13
CA GLY A 653 14.94 -40.88 28.92
C GLY A 653 13.93 -39.72 29.05
N GLU A 654 12.94 -39.83 29.95
CA GLU A 654 12.05 -38.73 30.30
C GLU A 654 12.80 -37.65 31.08
N HIS A 655 13.63 -38.07 32.03
CA HIS A 655 14.45 -37.17 32.84
C HIS A 655 15.50 -36.43 31.99
N GLU A 656 16.22 -37.15 31.12
CA GLU A 656 17.21 -36.57 30.21
C GLU A 656 16.61 -35.55 29.23
N THR A 657 15.40 -35.82 28.71
CA THR A 657 14.75 -34.91 27.76
C THR A 657 14.15 -33.69 28.46
N SER A 658 13.64 -33.84 29.69
CA SER A 658 13.20 -32.72 30.51
C SER A 658 14.36 -31.78 30.87
N ILE A 659 15.53 -32.34 31.23
CA ILE A 659 16.76 -31.60 31.50
C ILE A 659 17.25 -30.87 30.24
N SER A 660 17.32 -31.57 29.10
CA SER A 660 17.85 -31.03 27.84
C SER A 660 16.98 -29.87 27.30
N ARG A 661 15.66 -29.98 27.43
CA ARG A 661 14.73 -28.92 27.08
C ARG A 661 14.85 -27.68 27.98
N ASN A 662 14.93 -27.86 29.30
CA ASN A 662 15.11 -26.74 30.23
C ASN A 662 16.46 -26.04 30.01
N ALA A 663 17.50 -26.81 29.68
CA ALA A 663 18.79 -26.27 29.26
C ALA A 663 18.67 -25.47 27.95
N CYS A 664 17.91 -25.96 26.96
CA CYS A 664 17.65 -25.23 25.71
C CYS A 664 16.96 -23.87 25.95
N GLY A 665 15.95 -23.82 26.82
CA GLY A 665 15.29 -22.55 27.17
C GLY A 665 16.19 -21.61 27.96
N ALA A 666 16.97 -22.13 28.90
CA ALA A 666 17.92 -21.33 29.69
C ALA A 666 19.03 -20.71 28.82
N GLU A 667 19.62 -21.48 27.91
CA GLU A 667 20.65 -20.99 26.98
C GLU A 667 20.07 -19.99 25.96
N ALA A 668 18.81 -20.15 25.56
CA ALA A 668 18.11 -19.18 24.70
C ALA A 668 17.89 -17.84 25.42
N LEU A 669 17.45 -17.86 26.69
CA LEU A 669 17.32 -16.65 27.50
C LEU A 669 18.67 -15.99 27.77
N ALA A 670 19.71 -16.77 28.04
CA ALA A 670 21.08 -16.26 28.23
C ALA A 670 21.60 -15.54 26.97
N LEU A 671 21.38 -16.13 25.78
CA LEU A 671 21.73 -15.51 24.51
C LEU A 671 20.97 -14.20 24.27
N LEU A 672 19.66 -14.18 24.53
CA LEU A 672 18.84 -12.97 24.39
C LEU A 672 19.28 -11.85 25.34
N CYS A 673 19.69 -12.18 26.57
CA CYS A 673 20.28 -11.22 27.50
C CYS A 673 21.61 -10.64 26.98
N GLN A 674 22.49 -11.47 26.41
CA GLN A 674 23.77 -11.00 25.82
C GLN A 674 23.56 -10.10 24.60
N LEU A 675 22.53 -10.37 23.78
CA LEU A 675 22.17 -9.54 22.63
C LEU A 675 21.50 -8.21 23.04
N LYS A 676 20.92 -8.14 24.25
CA LYS A 676 20.22 -6.95 24.77
C LYS A 676 21.16 -5.84 25.23
N GLU A 677 22.38 -6.18 25.63
CA GLU A 677 23.38 -5.24 26.13
C GLU A 677 24.34 -4.81 25.00
N GLN A 678 24.58 -3.49 24.88
CA GLN A 678 25.28 -2.91 23.74
C GLN A 678 26.76 -3.32 23.68
N GLU A 679 27.35 -3.54 24.85
CA GLU A 679 28.75 -3.92 25.02
C GLU A 679 29.00 -5.41 24.76
N SER A 680 28.02 -6.29 25.02
CA SER A 680 28.12 -7.73 24.83
C SER A 680 27.49 -8.26 23.54
N ASN A 681 26.70 -7.45 22.82
CA ASN A 681 26.06 -7.87 21.58
C ASN A 681 27.09 -8.36 20.54
N GLY A 682 28.26 -7.73 20.45
CA GLY A 682 29.34 -8.15 19.56
C GLY A 682 30.01 -9.48 19.92
N THR A 683 29.84 -9.97 21.16
CA THR A 683 30.49 -11.18 21.69
C THR A 683 29.50 -12.29 22.04
N ALA A 684 28.20 -12.10 21.77
CA ALA A 684 27.15 -13.05 22.12
C ALA A 684 27.39 -14.45 21.53
N ASP A 685 27.41 -15.49 22.35
CA ASP A 685 27.82 -16.84 21.91
C ASP A 685 26.60 -17.73 21.65
N CYS A 686 26.39 -18.10 20.38
CA CYS A 686 25.31 -19.01 19.96
C CYS A 686 25.67 -20.50 20.12
N SER A 687 26.93 -20.83 20.44
CA SER A 687 27.42 -22.22 20.46
C SER A 687 26.72 -23.08 21.52
N ARG A 688 26.42 -22.51 22.69
CA ARG A 688 25.77 -23.23 23.81
C ARG A 688 24.33 -23.60 23.50
N LEU A 689 23.59 -22.68 22.88
CA LEU A 689 22.22 -22.92 22.45
C LEU A 689 22.15 -23.93 21.31
N ARG A 690 23.11 -23.86 20.37
CA ARG A 690 23.27 -24.87 19.32
C ARG A 690 23.50 -26.27 19.92
N ALA A 691 24.44 -26.39 20.86
CA ALA A 691 24.71 -27.66 21.54
C ALA A 691 23.50 -28.19 22.33
N ALA A 692 22.72 -27.31 22.96
CA ALA A 692 21.48 -27.70 23.64
C ALA A 692 20.43 -28.23 22.65
N LEU A 693 20.22 -27.55 21.51
CA LEU A 693 19.31 -28.01 20.44
C LEU A 693 19.76 -29.34 19.81
N ASP A 694 21.06 -29.52 19.58
CA ASP A 694 21.63 -30.78 19.09
C ASP A 694 21.38 -31.93 20.07
N THR A 695 21.47 -31.66 21.38
CA THR A 695 21.17 -32.64 22.43
C THR A 695 19.69 -33.03 22.43
N VAL A 696 18.77 -32.07 22.31
CA VAL A 696 17.32 -32.34 22.20
C VAL A 696 17.01 -33.15 20.93
N MET A 697 17.67 -32.83 19.82
CA MET A 697 17.53 -33.55 18.56
C MET A 697 17.99 -35.01 18.66
N ALA A 698 19.17 -35.25 19.25
CA ALA A 698 19.71 -36.59 19.46
C ALA A 698 18.81 -37.44 20.37
N LEU A 699 18.20 -36.84 21.39
CA LEU A 699 17.22 -37.52 22.26
C LEU A 699 15.91 -37.84 21.53
N GLY A 700 15.51 -37.01 20.57
CA GLY A 700 14.39 -37.29 19.66
C GLY A 700 14.66 -38.53 18.80
N GLU A 701 15.86 -38.66 18.25
CA GLU A 701 16.26 -39.80 17.39
C GLU A 701 16.33 -41.15 18.13
N LEU A 702 16.53 -41.14 19.45
CA LEU A 702 16.67 -42.35 20.28
C LEU A 702 15.34 -42.98 20.72
N ARG A 703 14.21 -42.31 20.52
CA ARG A 703 12.89 -42.77 21.01
C ARG A 703 12.13 -43.61 19.99
N PRO A 704 11.31 -44.60 20.41
CA PRO A 704 10.54 -45.42 19.49
C PRO A 704 9.60 -44.56 18.65
N ARG A 705 9.69 -44.66 17.32
CA ARG A 705 8.74 -44.03 16.39
C ARG A 705 7.34 -44.60 16.68
N GLY A 706 6.42 -43.75 17.13
CA GLY A 706 5.11 -44.15 17.63
C GLY A 706 4.32 -45.05 16.67
N LEU A 707 3.70 -46.10 17.24
CA LEU A 707 2.72 -47.02 16.64
C LEU A 707 3.03 -47.49 15.21
N GLU A 708 3.78 -48.59 15.13
CA GLU A 708 3.88 -49.45 13.96
C GLU A 708 2.48 -50.00 13.55
N LEU A 709 1.75 -49.27 12.71
CA LEU A 709 1.20 -49.95 11.53
C LEU A 709 2.42 -50.35 10.71
N GLN A 710 2.66 -51.65 10.58
CA GLN A 710 3.86 -52.21 9.95
C GLN A 710 4.19 -51.44 8.67
N GLN A 711 5.22 -50.60 8.70
CA GLN A 711 5.61 -49.73 7.59
C GLN A 711 5.95 -50.54 6.32
N GLY A 712 6.17 -51.85 6.44
CA GLY A 712 6.30 -52.79 5.33
C GLY A 712 5.01 -53.11 4.57
N GLU A 713 3.82 -52.90 5.14
CA GLU A 713 2.51 -53.29 4.57
C GLU A 713 1.79 -52.15 3.84
N LEU A 714 2.13 -50.88 4.11
CA LEU A 714 1.46 -49.73 3.46
C LEU A 714 1.59 -49.74 1.93
N GLY A 715 2.73 -50.20 1.40
CA GLY A 715 2.92 -50.32 -0.06
C GLY A 715 2.01 -51.36 -0.71
N ASP A 716 1.76 -52.49 -0.02
CA ASP A 716 0.81 -53.50 -0.49
C ASP A 716 -0.63 -52.98 -0.36
N LEU A 717 -0.92 -52.20 0.67
CA LEU A 717 -2.24 -51.64 0.93
C LEU A 717 -2.64 -50.58 -0.11
N VAL A 718 -1.72 -49.78 -0.64
CA VAL A 718 -2.00 -48.84 -1.75
C VAL A 718 -2.44 -49.61 -3.00
N GLU A 719 -1.69 -50.63 -3.40
CA GLU A 719 -1.99 -51.40 -4.60
C GLU A 719 -3.28 -52.22 -4.42
N GLN A 720 -3.48 -52.80 -3.23
CA GLN A 720 -4.70 -53.52 -2.86
C GLN A 720 -5.91 -52.59 -2.89
N GLU A 721 -5.82 -51.39 -2.32
CA GLU A 721 -6.93 -50.46 -2.26
C GLU A 721 -7.28 -49.87 -3.62
N MET A 722 -6.27 -49.49 -4.42
CA MET A 722 -6.47 -49.02 -5.79
C MET A 722 -7.09 -50.12 -6.66
N ALA A 723 -6.66 -51.38 -6.49
CA ALA A 723 -7.27 -52.52 -7.16
C ALA A 723 -8.72 -52.78 -6.70
N ALA A 724 -8.98 -52.71 -5.40
CA ALA A 724 -10.32 -52.86 -4.82
C ALA A 724 -11.27 -51.76 -5.31
N THR A 725 -10.79 -50.51 -5.36
CA THR A 725 -11.54 -49.36 -5.89
C THR A 725 -11.84 -49.56 -7.38
N SER A 726 -10.86 -50.00 -8.18
CA SER A 726 -11.08 -50.31 -9.59
C SER A 726 -12.11 -51.43 -9.78
N ALA A 727 -12.06 -52.49 -8.97
CA ALA A 727 -13.02 -53.59 -9.01
C ALA A 727 -14.44 -53.15 -8.59
N ALA A 728 -14.54 -52.29 -7.57
CA ALA A 728 -15.82 -51.71 -7.15
C ALA A 728 -16.46 -50.86 -8.26
N VAL A 729 -15.67 -50.05 -8.97
CA VAL A 729 -16.14 -49.25 -10.12
C VAL A 729 -16.56 -50.13 -11.29
N GLU A 730 -15.83 -51.22 -11.58
CA GLU A 730 -16.21 -52.18 -12.62
C GLU A 730 -17.48 -52.96 -12.27
N SER A 731 -17.61 -53.40 -11.03
CA SER A 731 -18.82 -54.06 -10.54
C SER A 731 -20.02 -53.12 -10.57
N ALA A 732 -19.83 -51.86 -10.20
CA ALA A 732 -20.83 -50.80 -10.31
C ALA A 732 -21.27 -50.61 -11.76
N ALA A 733 -20.34 -50.49 -12.70
CA ALA A 733 -20.65 -50.36 -14.14
C ALA A 733 -21.45 -51.56 -14.68
N ALA A 734 -21.02 -52.78 -14.39
CA ALA A 734 -21.71 -54.00 -14.82
C ALA A 734 -23.14 -54.09 -14.26
N ARG A 735 -23.33 -53.66 -13.01
CA ARG A 735 -24.65 -53.64 -12.36
C ARG A 735 -25.57 -52.59 -12.98
N ILE A 736 -25.04 -51.43 -13.41
CA ILE A 736 -25.82 -50.45 -14.20
C ILE A 736 -26.24 -51.01 -15.54
N GLU A 737 -25.37 -51.73 -16.25
CA GLU A 737 -25.72 -52.37 -17.52
C GLU A 737 -26.81 -53.46 -17.34
N GLU A 738 -26.74 -54.24 -16.25
CA GLU A 738 -27.77 -55.19 -15.90
C GLU A 738 -29.13 -54.50 -15.64
N MET A 739 -29.11 -53.38 -14.89
CA MET A 739 -30.31 -52.57 -14.66
C MET A 739 -30.89 -52.00 -15.95
N LEU A 740 -30.03 -51.54 -16.87
CA LEU A 740 -30.45 -51.00 -18.17
C LEU A 740 -31.18 -52.08 -18.99
N ASN A 741 -30.64 -53.29 -19.03
CA ASN A 741 -31.26 -54.42 -19.73
C ASN A 741 -32.58 -54.86 -19.07
N LYS A 742 -32.65 -54.86 -17.73
CA LYS A 742 -33.89 -55.17 -16.99
C LYS A 742 -34.96 -54.09 -17.20
N SER A 743 -34.61 -52.82 -17.14
CA SER A 743 -35.54 -51.70 -17.33
C SER A 743 -36.17 -51.73 -18.72
N ARG A 744 -35.40 -52.05 -19.77
CA ARG A 744 -35.91 -52.26 -21.15
C ARG A 744 -36.94 -53.40 -21.26
N ALA A 745 -36.89 -54.39 -20.38
CA ALA A 745 -37.81 -55.53 -20.40
C ALA A 745 -39.07 -55.33 -19.52
N VAL A 746 -39.01 -54.43 -18.53
CA VAL A 746 -40.02 -54.29 -17.47
C VAL A 746 -40.77 -52.96 -17.54
N ASP A 747 -40.09 -51.86 -17.83
CA ASP A 747 -40.70 -50.53 -17.92
C ASP A 747 -41.28 -50.28 -19.33
N THR A 748 -42.36 -49.52 -19.43
CA THR A 748 -42.99 -49.16 -20.73
C THR A 748 -43.30 -47.66 -20.80
N GLY A 749 -43.37 -47.11 -22.02
CA GLY A 749 -43.69 -45.70 -22.25
C GLY A 749 -42.62 -44.71 -21.77
N ILE A 750 -43.04 -43.52 -21.33
CA ILE A 750 -42.16 -42.40 -20.93
C ILE A 750 -41.22 -42.81 -19.79
N LYS A 751 -41.67 -43.66 -18.86
CA LYS A 751 -40.85 -44.14 -17.75
C LYS A 751 -39.63 -44.95 -18.23
N MET A 752 -39.79 -45.76 -19.27
CA MET A 752 -38.69 -46.52 -19.88
C MET A 752 -37.65 -45.59 -20.51
N GLU A 753 -38.07 -44.58 -21.27
CA GLU A 753 -37.18 -43.62 -21.92
C GLU A 753 -36.38 -42.79 -20.90
N VAL A 754 -37.02 -42.41 -19.78
CA VAL A 754 -36.37 -41.69 -18.68
C VAL A 754 -35.35 -42.58 -17.97
N ASN A 755 -35.74 -43.81 -17.60
CA ASN A 755 -34.84 -44.75 -16.93
C ASN A 755 -33.63 -45.11 -17.79
N GLU A 756 -33.82 -45.32 -19.10
CA GLU A 756 -32.74 -45.63 -20.03
C GLU A 756 -31.73 -44.48 -20.15
N ARG A 757 -32.21 -43.23 -20.25
CA ARG A 757 -31.35 -42.04 -20.35
C ARG A 757 -30.52 -41.82 -19.09
N ILE A 758 -31.13 -41.99 -17.90
CA ILE A 758 -30.44 -41.81 -16.63
C ILE A 758 -29.40 -42.91 -16.43
N LEU A 759 -29.77 -44.18 -16.65
CA LEU A 759 -28.84 -45.30 -16.53
C LEU A 759 -27.67 -45.19 -17.52
N ALA A 760 -27.92 -44.76 -18.76
CA ALA A 760 -26.84 -44.49 -19.73
C ALA A 760 -25.87 -43.40 -19.24
N SER A 761 -26.41 -42.32 -18.65
CA SER A 761 -25.57 -41.26 -18.06
C SER A 761 -24.74 -41.77 -16.87
N CYS A 762 -25.32 -42.65 -16.03
CA CYS A 762 -24.60 -43.29 -14.94
C CYS A 762 -23.51 -44.25 -15.44
N THR A 763 -23.74 -44.95 -16.55
CA THR A 763 -22.72 -45.78 -17.23
C THR A 763 -21.56 -44.92 -17.71
N ASP A 764 -21.83 -43.79 -18.37
CA ASP A 764 -20.80 -42.85 -18.83
C ASP A 764 -19.97 -42.31 -17.65
N LEU A 765 -20.62 -42.00 -16.52
CA LEU A 765 -19.95 -41.58 -15.29
C LEU A 765 -19.04 -42.69 -14.73
N MET A 766 -19.52 -43.93 -14.62
CA MET A 766 -18.68 -45.04 -14.15
C MET A 766 -17.49 -45.29 -15.09
N GLN A 767 -17.69 -45.16 -16.40
CA GLN A 767 -16.60 -45.32 -17.36
C GLN A 767 -15.56 -44.21 -17.22
N ALA A 768 -15.99 -42.96 -17.00
CA ALA A 768 -15.07 -41.85 -16.74
C ALA A 768 -14.27 -42.05 -15.44
N ILE A 769 -14.93 -42.54 -14.38
CA ILE A 769 -14.28 -42.82 -13.09
C ILE A 769 -13.30 -43.98 -13.21
N LYS A 770 -13.62 -45.03 -13.97
CA LYS A 770 -12.70 -46.13 -14.27
C LYS A 770 -11.41 -45.61 -14.90
N VAL A 771 -11.53 -44.75 -15.92
CA VAL A 771 -10.37 -44.13 -16.57
C VAL A 771 -9.56 -43.28 -15.59
N LEU A 772 -10.21 -42.58 -14.67
CA LEU A 772 -9.55 -41.78 -13.64
C LEU A 772 -8.76 -42.65 -12.65
N VAL A 773 -9.37 -43.70 -12.11
CA VAL A 773 -8.72 -44.61 -11.15
C VAL A 773 -7.51 -45.29 -11.79
N LEU A 774 -7.62 -45.73 -13.05
CA LEU A 774 -6.50 -46.31 -13.80
C LEU A 774 -5.39 -45.29 -14.07
N SER A 775 -5.74 -44.07 -14.48
CA SER A 775 -4.76 -42.99 -14.69
C SER A 775 -4.07 -42.58 -13.38
N SER A 776 -4.79 -42.65 -12.27
CA SER A 776 -4.26 -42.41 -10.92
C SER A 776 -3.25 -43.48 -10.54
N LYS A 777 -3.57 -44.75 -10.81
CA LYS A 777 -2.68 -45.90 -10.58
C LYS A 777 -1.41 -45.82 -11.44
N ASP A 778 -1.53 -45.45 -12.71
CA ASP A 778 -0.37 -45.32 -13.60
C ASP A 778 0.54 -44.16 -13.16
N LEU A 779 -0.04 -43.03 -12.73
CA LEU A 779 0.73 -41.93 -12.15
C LEU A 779 1.47 -42.35 -10.87
N GLN A 780 0.85 -43.17 -10.02
CA GLN A 780 1.51 -43.69 -8.83
C GLN A 780 2.74 -44.56 -9.16
N LYS A 781 2.68 -45.35 -10.23
CA LYS A 781 3.84 -46.13 -10.71
C LYS A 781 4.98 -45.22 -11.16
N ASP A 782 4.69 -44.19 -11.97
CA ASP A 782 5.69 -43.21 -12.40
C ASP A 782 6.39 -42.50 -11.22
N ILE A 783 5.61 -42.13 -10.20
CA ILE A 783 6.13 -41.45 -9.00
C ILE A 783 7.11 -42.36 -8.25
N VAL A 784 6.79 -43.64 -8.13
CA VAL A 784 7.65 -44.63 -7.47
C VAL A 784 8.91 -44.88 -8.30
N GLU A 785 8.79 -45.03 -9.63
CA GLU A 785 9.91 -45.29 -10.54
C GLU A 785 10.87 -44.09 -10.65
N SER A 786 10.36 -42.87 -10.52
CA SER A 786 11.16 -41.64 -10.53
C SER A 786 11.81 -41.27 -9.19
N GLY A 787 11.40 -41.91 -8.09
CA GLY A 787 11.90 -41.69 -6.74
C GLY A 787 13.37 -42.10 -6.56
N ARG A 788 14.31 -41.23 -6.93
CA ARG A 788 15.76 -41.44 -6.72
C ARG A 788 16.08 -41.61 -5.23
N GLY A 789 16.22 -42.85 -4.76
CA GLY A 789 16.74 -43.19 -3.42
C GLY A 789 15.94 -44.19 -2.58
N ALA A 790 14.84 -44.77 -3.06
CA ALA A 790 14.20 -45.93 -2.43
C ALA A 790 14.56 -47.21 -3.21
N ALA A 791 14.94 -48.29 -2.51
CA ALA A 791 15.34 -49.54 -3.18
C ALA A 791 14.12 -50.38 -3.63
N SER A 792 12.91 -50.10 -3.10
CA SER A 792 11.66 -50.75 -3.49
C SER A 792 10.42 -49.84 -3.39
N MET A 793 9.34 -50.19 -4.11
CA MET A 793 8.04 -49.51 -4.07
C MET A 793 7.45 -49.43 -2.65
N LYS A 794 7.61 -50.49 -1.86
CA LYS A 794 7.12 -50.55 -0.48
C LYS A 794 7.85 -49.53 0.41
N GLU A 795 9.16 -49.43 0.25
CA GLU A 795 9.98 -48.49 0.99
C GLU A 795 9.64 -47.02 0.65
N PHE A 796 9.24 -46.75 -0.60
CA PHE A 796 8.81 -45.41 -1.00
C PHE A 796 7.51 -44.97 -0.29
N TYR A 797 6.51 -45.84 -0.25
CA TYR A 797 5.23 -45.56 0.43
C TYR A 797 5.38 -45.50 1.95
N ALA A 798 6.25 -46.33 2.52
CA ALA A 798 6.61 -46.30 3.94
C ALA A 798 7.22 -44.95 4.36
N LYS A 799 8.18 -44.44 3.58
CA LYS A 799 8.85 -43.14 3.81
C LYS A 799 7.90 -41.95 3.68
N ASN A 800 6.76 -42.12 3.01
CA ASN A 800 5.76 -41.07 2.80
C ASN A 800 4.40 -41.45 3.45
N SER A 801 4.42 -42.11 4.61
CA SER A 801 3.26 -42.73 5.27
C SER A 801 1.98 -41.88 5.32
N ARG A 802 2.04 -40.62 5.77
CA ARG A 802 0.86 -39.73 5.84
C ARG A 802 0.25 -39.42 4.48
N TRP A 803 1.08 -39.25 3.46
CA TRP A 803 0.61 -39.05 2.08
C TRP A 803 0.01 -40.34 1.52
N THR A 804 0.64 -41.48 1.80
CA THR A 804 0.17 -42.81 1.44
C THR A 804 -1.21 -43.11 2.04
N GLU A 805 -1.43 -42.79 3.32
CA GLU A 805 -2.71 -42.92 4.00
C GLU A 805 -3.80 -42.02 3.38
N GLY A 806 -3.46 -40.76 3.06
CA GLY A 806 -4.37 -39.85 2.36
C GLY A 806 -4.76 -40.36 0.97
N LEU A 807 -3.82 -40.98 0.24
CA LEU A 807 -4.08 -41.62 -1.04
C LEU A 807 -5.01 -42.83 -0.92
N ILE A 808 -4.77 -43.71 0.06
CA ILE A 808 -5.62 -44.88 0.35
C ILE A 808 -7.03 -44.45 0.74
N SER A 809 -7.16 -43.44 1.61
CA SER A 809 -8.45 -42.90 2.05
C SER A 809 -9.25 -42.31 0.89
N ALA A 810 -8.61 -41.52 0.04
CA ALA A 810 -9.25 -40.95 -1.13
C ALA A 810 -9.69 -42.03 -2.14
N SER A 811 -8.89 -43.09 -2.31
CA SER A 811 -9.26 -44.25 -3.13
C SER A 811 -10.51 -44.96 -2.60
N LYS A 812 -10.54 -45.27 -1.29
CA LYS A 812 -11.70 -45.88 -0.61
C LYS A 812 -12.98 -45.09 -0.81
N ALA A 813 -12.90 -43.76 -0.66
CA ALA A 813 -14.04 -42.88 -0.83
C ALA A 813 -14.64 -42.96 -2.25
N VAL A 814 -13.79 -43.06 -3.29
CA VAL A 814 -14.24 -43.26 -4.68
C VAL A 814 -14.95 -44.60 -4.85
N GLY A 815 -14.40 -45.69 -4.29
CA GLY A 815 -15.02 -47.02 -4.35
C GLY A 815 -16.39 -47.07 -3.68
N TRP A 816 -16.50 -46.48 -2.48
CA TRP A 816 -17.76 -46.35 -1.76
C TRP A 816 -18.78 -45.48 -2.51
N GLY A 817 -18.35 -44.33 -3.04
CA GLY A 817 -19.20 -43.45 -3.86
C GLY A 817 -19.76 -44.15 -5.10
N ALA A 818 -18.97 -45.02 -5.75
CA ALA A 818 -19.42 -45.81 -6.89
C ALA A 818 -20.54 -46.79 -6.51
N THR A 819 -20.44 -47.45 -5.36
CA THR A 819 -21.50 -48.34 -4.86
C THR A 819 -22.77 -47.56 -4.52
N MET A 820 -22.62 -46.43 -3.82
CA MET A 820 -23.76 -45.57 -3.43
C MET A 820 -24.52 -45.04 -4.64
N LEU A 821 -23.81 -44.60 -5.70
CA LEU A 821 -24.45 -44.14 -6.93
C LEU A 821 -25.29 -45.24 -7.59
N VAL A 822 -24.76 -46.46 -7.66
CA VAL A 822 -25.47 -47.59 -8.27
C VAL A 822 -26.67 -48.01 -7.45
N ASP A 823 -26.56 -48.02 -6.12
CA ASP A 823 -27.68 -48.31 -5.24
C ASP A 823 -28.78 -47.25 -5.37
N ALA A 824 -28.43 -45.96 -5.44
CA ALA A 824 -29.38 -44.89 -5.68
C ALA A 824 -30.06 -45.02 -7.05
N ALA A 825 -29.31 -45.35 -8.09
CA ALA A 825 -29.85 -45.59 -9.43
C ALA A 825 -30.81 -46.79 -9.46
N ASP A 826 -30.48 -47.89 -8.77
CA ASP A 826 -31.31 -49.09 -8.64
C ASP A 826 -32.63 -48.79 -7.91
N GLN A 827 -32.55 -48.10 -6.77
CA GLN A 827 -33.75 -47.69 -6.03
C GLN A 827 -34.65 -46.77 -6.86
N MET A 828 -34.08 -45.82 -7.60
CA MET A 828 -34.82 -44.92 -8.47
C MET A 828 -35.53 -45.69 -9.60
N VAL A 829 -34.85 -46.61 -10.29
CA VAL A 829 -35.45 -47.43 -11.36
C VAL A 829 -36.58 -48.32 -10.83
N GLN A 830 -36.41 -48.88 -9.63
CA GLN A 830 -37.45 -49.64 -8.93
C GLN A 830 -38.64 -48.78 -8.44
N GLY A 831 -38.56 -47.45 -8.53
CA GLY A 831 -39.57 -46.52 -8.04
C GLY A 831 -39.63 -46.39 -6.51
N LYS A 832 -38.59 -46.85 -5.81
CA LYS A 832 -38.46 -46.77 -4.33
C LYS A 832 -37.54 -45.63 -3.88
N GLY A 833 -36.65 -45.18 -4.76
CA GLY A 833 -35.68 -44.11 -4.52
C GLY A 833 -36.14 -42.76 -5.05
N LYS A 834 -35.47 -41.70 -4.60
CA LYS A 834 -35.76 -40.32 -5.01
C LYS A 834 -34.76 -39.85 -6.07
N PHE A 835 -35.21 -39.01 -7.01
CA PHE A 835 -34.32 -38.38 -8.00
C PHE A 835 -33.25 -37.51 -7.32
N GLU A 836 -33.57 -36.86 -6.20
CA GLU A 836 -32.63 -36.06 -5.41
C GLU A 836 -31.49 -36.88 -4.82
N GLU A 837 -31.76 -38.12 -4.41
CA GLU A 837 -30.77 -39.03 -3.84
C GLU A 837 -29.70 -39.37 -4.88
N LEU A 838 -30.13 -39.68 -6.11
CA LEU A 838 -29.22 -39.93 -7.23
C LEU A 838 -28.36 -38.69 -7.58
N MET A 839 -28.94 -37.49 -7.53
CA MET A 839 -28.19 -36.25 -7.75
C MET A 839 -27.12 -36.03 -6.66
N VAL A 840 -27.45 -36.26 -5.39
CA VAL A 840 -26.50 -36.11 -4.28
C VAL A 840 -25.36 -37.14 -4.38
N CYS A 841 -25.67 -38.41 -4.65
CA CYS A 841 -24.65 -39.44 -4.84
C CYS A 841 -23.72 -39.12 -6.04
N SER A 842 -24.25 -38.54 -7.10
CA SER A 842 -23.47 -38.09 -8.27
C SER A 842 -22.50 -36.95 -7.91
N HIS A 843 -22.90 -36.02 -7.06
CA HIS A 843 -22.01 -34.96 -6.57
C HIS A 843 -20.96 -35.48 -5.60
N GLU A 844 -21.33 -36.39 -4.70
CA GLU A 844 -20.41 -36.94 -3.70
C GLU A 844 -19.28 -37.74 -4.36
N ILE A 845 -19.59 -38.61 -5.31
CA ILE A 845 -18.57 -39.38 -6.03
C ILE A 845 -17.64 -38.47 -6.84
N ALA A 846 -18.14 -37.38 -7.42
CA ALA A 846 -17.31 -36.38 -8.09
C ALA A 846 -16.35 -35.69 -7.10
N ALA A 847 -16.83 -35.36 -5.89
CA ALA A 847 -15.98 -34.82 -4.84
C ALA A 847 -14.90 -35.81 -4.39
N SER A 848 -15.23 -37.09 -4.19
CA SER A 848 -14.26 -38.14 -3.84
C SER A 848 -13.20 -38.31 -4.94
N THR A 849 -13.59 -38.26 -6.22
CA THR A 849 -12.62 -38.36 -7.33
C THR A 849 -11.70 -37.13 -7.41
N ALA A 850 -12.19 -35.93 -7.07
CA ALA A 850 -11.36 -34.74 -6.97
C ALA A 850 -10.34 -34.84 -5.82
N GLN A 851 -10.75 -35.43 -4.68
CA GLN A 851 -9.84 -35.73 -3.58
C GLN A 851 -8.75 -36.72 -4.01
N LEU A 852 -9.08 -37.78 -4.74
CA LEU A 852 -8.10 -38.75 -5.26
C LEU A 852 -7.09 -38.12 -6.22
N VAL A 853 -7.54 -37.21 -7.09
CA VAL A 853 -6.65 -36.43 -7.98
C VAL A 853 -5.74 -35.51 -7.18
N ALA A 854 -6.28 -34.86 -6.14
CA ALA A 854 -5.51 -34.00 -5.26
C ALA A 854 -4.46 -34.75 -4.45
N ALA A 855 -4.79 -35.95 -3.93
CA ALA A 855 -3.84 -36.83 -3.26
C ALA A 855 -2.75 -37.34 -4.22
N SER A 856 -3.14 -37.72 -5.44
CA SER A 856 -2.21 -38.32 -6.41
C SER A 856 -1.18 -37.36 -7.00
N LYS A 857 -1.48 -36.06 -7.09
CA LYS A 857 -0.58 -35.06 -7.68
C LYS A 857 0.54 -34.57 -6.76
N VAL A 858 0.46 -34.77 -5.44
CA VAL A 858 1.36 -34.13 -4.44
C VAL A 858 2.83 -34.48 -4.68
N LYS A 859 3.10 -35.69 -5.18
CA LYS A 859 4.44 -36.23 -5.43
C LYS A 859 4.75 -36.42 -6.93
N ALA A 860 3.85 -35.96 -7.80
CA ALA A 860 4.02 -36.08 -9.25
C ALA A 860 4.95 -34.99 -9.80
N ASP A 861 5.75 -35.34 -10.81
CA ASP A 861 6.43 -34.34 -11.62
C ASP A 861 5.41 -33.50 -12.41
N LYS A 862 5.66 -32.19 -12.49
CA LYS A 862 4.79 -31.24 -13.22
C LYS A 862 4.74 -31.54 -14.70
N ASP A 863 5.78 -32.13 -15.26
CA ASP A 863 5.89 -32.48 -16.67
C ASP A 863 5.50 -33.94 -16.98
N SER A 864 4.93 -34.68 -15.99
CA SER A 864 4.51 -36.07 -16.21
C SER A 864 3.34 -36.17 -17.21
N PRO A 865 3.45 -37.02 -18.25
CA PRO A 865 2.34 -37.26 -19.18
C PRO A 865 1.14 -37.93 -18.49
N ASN A 866 1.39 -38.77 -17.47
CA ASN A 866 0.34 -39.43 -16.69
C ASN A 866 -0.39 -38.44 -15.77
N LEU A 867 0.25 -37.35 -15.32
CA LEU A 867 -0.43 -36.27 -14.62
C LEU A 867 -1.40 -35.52 -15.53
N SER A 868 -1.01 -35.24 -16.78
CA SER A 868 -1.89 -34.62 -17.78
C SER A 868 -3.10 -35.51 -18.09
N ARG A 869 -2.87 -36.82 -18.26
CA ARG A 869 -3.93 -37.81 -18.46
C ARG A 869 -4.91 -37.88 -17.28
N LEU A 870 -4.39 -37.88 -16.04
CA LEU A 870 -5.23 -37.86 -14.84
C LEU A 870 -6.09 -36.60 -14.75
N GLN A 871 -5.55 -35.43 -15.11
CA GLN A 871 -6.31 -34.18 -15.15
C GLN A 871 -7.41 -34.21 -16.23
N GLN A 872 -7.14 -34.80 -17.40
CA GLN A 872 -8.14 -34.99 -18.44
C GLN A 872 -9.25 -35.94 -17.98
N ALA A 873 -8.90 -37.05 -17.32
CA ALA A 873 -9.87 -37.99 -16.75
C ALA A 873 -10.76 -37.31 -15.69
N SER A 874 -10.20 -36.46 -14.83
CA SER A 874 -10.94 -35.66 -13.84
C SER A 874 -11.97 -34.72 -14.48
N LYS A 875 -11.61 -34.07 -15.59
CA LYS A 875 -12.56 -33.26 -16.38
C LYS A 875 -13.68 -34.13 -16.96
N GLY A 876 -13.36 -35.32 -17.46
CA GLY A 876 -14.34 -36.29 -17.95
C GLY A 876 -15.36 -36.70 -16.88
N VAL A 877 -14.90 -36.98 -15.66
CA VAL A 877 -15.79 -37.30 -14.52
C VAL A 877 -16.73 -36.14 -14.19
N THR A 878 -16.22 -34.90 -14.20
CA THR A 878 -17.03 -33.70 -13.94
C THR A 878 -18.12 -33.53 -15.00
N GLN A 879 -17.79 -33.72 -16.28
CA GLN A 879 -18.74 -33.63 -17.39
C GLN A 879 -19.81 -34.74 -17.32
N ALA A 880 -19.41 -35.98 -17.07
CA ALA A 880 -20.35 -37.09 -16.94
C ALA A 880 -21.27 -36.93 -15.72
N THR A 881 -20.76 -36.37 -14.61
CA THR A 881 -21.56 -36.04 -13.42
C THR A 881 -22.65 -35.02 -13.77
N ALA A 882 -22.30 -33.96 -14.51
CA ALA A 882 -23.28 -32.99 -14.99
C ALA A 882 -24.33 -33.64 -15.91
N GLY A 883 -23.91 -34.60 -16.74
CA GLY A 883 -24.81 -35.42 -17.56
C GLY A 883 -25.84 -36.19 -16.73
N VAL A 884 -25.40 -36.87 -15.66
CA VAL A 884 -26.31 -37.60 -14.75
C VAL A 884 -27.30 -36.64 -14.09
N VAL A 885 -26.85 -35.51 -13.56
CA VAL A 885 -27.73 -34.53 -12.91
C VAL A 885 -28.75 -33.96 -13.89
N ALA A 886 -28.32 -33.63 -15.12
CA ALA A 886 -29.21 -33.14 -16.17
C ALA A 886 -30.27 -34.18 -16.58
N SER A 887 -29.85 -35.43 -16.82
CA SER A 887 -30.75 -36.54 -17.14
C SER A 887 -31.73 -36.82 -16.02
N THR A 888 -31.28 -36.76 -14.76
CA THR A 888 -32.09 -37.00 -13.56
C THR A 888 -33.12 -35.89 -13.36
N LYS A 889 -32.73 -34.61 -13.51
CA LYS A 889 -33.65 -33.46 -13.41
C LYS A 889 -34.69 -33.44 -14.52
N SER A 890 -34.27 -33.74 -15.75
CA SER A 890 -35.18 -33.86 -16.91
C SER A 890 -36.15 -35.03 -16.73
N GLY A 891 -35.65 -36.17 -16.25
CA GLY A 891 -36.46 -37.35 -15.94
C GLY A 891 -37.51 -37.10 -14.86
N LYS A 892 -37.12 -36.37 -13.81
CA LYS A 892 -38.04 -35.94 -12.74
C LYS A 892 -39.22 -35.14 -13.30
N SER A 893 -38.97 -34.09 -14.08
CA SER A 893 -40.03 -33.27 -14.70
C SER A 893 -40.96 -34.10 -15.59
N GLN A 894 -40.40 -34.96 -16.44
CA GLN A 894 -41.18 -35.78 -17.37
C GLN A 894 -42.10 -36.79 -16.68
N ILE A 895 -41.75 -37.24 -15.47
CA ILE A 895 -42.57 -38.16 -14.67
C ILE A 895 -43.58 -37.39 -13.81
N GLU A 896 -43.21 -36.24 -13.23
CA GLU A 896 -44.08 -35.40 -12.39
C GLU A 896 -45.14 -34.63 -13.20
N ASP A 897 -44.84 -34.19 -14.43
CA ASP A 897 -45.77 -33.43 -15.30
C ASP A 897 -46.98 -34.27 -15.77
N THR A 898 -47.03 -35.56 -15.44
CA THR A 898 -48.19 -36.43 -15.70
C THR A 898 -49.30 -36.26 -14.65
N GLU A 899 -48.99 -35.71 -13.46
CA GLU A 899 -49.98 -35.36 -12.43
C GLU A 899 -50.59 -33.96 -12.69
N THR A 900 -51.29 -33.80 -13.80
CA THR A 900 -52.01 -32.53 -14.08
C THR A 900 -53.22 -32.38 -13.16
N MET A 901 -53.25 -31.28 -12.39
CA MET A 901 -54.34 -30.99 -11.45
C MET A 901 -55.65 -30.69 -12.19
N ASP A 902 -56.56 -31.67 -12.20
CA ASP A 902 -57.90 -31.53 -12.79
C ASP A 902 -58.88 -30.94 -11.76
N PHE A 903 -59.18 -29.66 -11.90
CA PHE A 903 -60.15 -28.94 -11.06
C PHE A 903 -61.58 -28.97 -11.60
N SER A 904 -61.82 -29.65 -12.74
CA SER A 904 -63.09 -29.56 -13.49
C SER A 904 -64.29 -30.10 -12.72
N ALA A 905 -64.07 -31.00 -11.75
CA ALA A 905 -65.12 -31.68 -10.99
C ALA A 905 -65.37 -31.09 -9.59
N MET A 906 -64.68 -30.01 -9.19
CA MET A 906 -64.72 -29.49 -7.81
C MET A 906 -65.59 -28.24 -7.66
N THR A 907 -66.35 -28.19 -6.55
CA THR A 907 -67.14 -27.00 -6.17
C THR A 907 -66.26 -25.92 -5.52
N LEU A 908 -66.68 -24.66 -5.57
CA LEU A 908 -65.95 -23.51 -4.99
C LEU A 908 -65.55 -23.73 -3.52
N THR A 909 -66.42 -24.34 -2.72
CA THR A 909 -66.14 -24.63 -1.30
C THR A 909 -65.07 -25.71 -1.13
N GLN A 910 -65.05 -26.71 -2.01
CA GLN A 910 -64.02 -27.75 -1.98
C GLN A 910 -62.66 -27.19 -2.44
N ILE A 911 -62.66 -26.30 -3.43
CA ILE A 911 -61.45 -25.57 -3.86
C ILE A 911 -60.89 -24.73 -2.71
N LYS A 912 -61.73 -23.93 -2.03
CA LYS A 912 -61.27 -23.14 -0.87
C LYS A 912 -60.74 -23.99 0.28
N ARG A 913 -61.35 -25.15 0.54
CA ARG A 913 -60.84 -26.07 1.55
C ARG A 913 -59.48 -26.64 1.16
N GLN A 914 -59.32 -27.07 -0.09
CA GLN A 914 -58.02 -27.54 -0.59
C GLN A 914 -56.97 -26.42 -0.62
N GLU A 915 -57.35 -25.18 -0.90
CA GLU A 915 -56.46 -24.02 -0.80
C GLU A 915 -55.95 -23.83 0.63
N MET A 916 -56.86 -23.88 1.62
CA MET A 916 -56.48 -23.81 3.04
C MET A 916 -55.60 -24.99 3.46
N ASP A 917 -55.95 -26.22 3.04
CA ASP A 917 -55.15 -27.42 3.34
C ASP A 917 -53.76 -27.34 2.66
N ALA A 918 -53.66 -26.79 1.45
CA ALA A 918 -52.39 -26.54 0.77
C ALA A 918 -51.55 -25.46 1.46
N GLN A 919 -52.16 -24.38 1.94
CA GLN A 919 -51.48 -23.34 2.72
C GLN A 919 -50.90 -23.90 4.03
N VAL A 920 -51.64 -24.77 4.72
CA VAL A 920 -51.13 -25.48 5.91
C VAL A 920 -49.94 -26.36 5.55
N LEU A 921 -50.03 -27.11 4.45
CA LEU A 921 -48.94 -27.97 3.99
C LEU A 921 -47.69 -27.16 3.61
N VAL A 922 -47.84 -25.98 3.00
CA VAL A 922 -46.71 -25.07 2.70
C VAL A 922 -45.99 -24.68 3.98
N LEU A 923 -46.71 -24.24 5.00
CA LEU A 923 -46.11 -23.84 6.29
C LEU A 923 -45.38 -25.01 6.98
N GLU A 924 -45.96 -26.21 6.92
CA GLU A 924 -45.30 -27.41 7.44
C GLU A 924 -44.01 -27.75 6.68
N LEU A 925 -44.03 -27.65 5.35
CA LEU A 925 -42.87 -27.93 4.50
C LEU A 925 -41.75 -26.90 4.70
N GLU A 926 -42.07 -25.60 4.84
CA GLU A 926 -41.10 -24.55 5.17
C GLU A 926 -40.42 -24.82 6.51
N THR A 927 -41.20 -25.21 7.52
CA THR A 927 -40.67 -25.57 8.85
C THR A 927 -39.76 -26.79 8.78
N ARG A 928 -40.14 -27.82 8.02
CA ARG A 928 -39.31 -29.03 7.83
C ARG A 928 -38.03 -28.70 7.06
N LEU A 929 -38.10 -27.86 6.02
CA LEU A 929 -36.94 -27.42 5.25
C LEU A 929 -35.91 -26.71 6.13
N GLN A 930 -36.36 -25.82 7.01
CA GLN A 930 -35.48 -25.10 7.93
C GLN A 930 -34.75 -26.07 8.89
N LYS A 931 -35.48 -27.03 9.47
CA LYS A 931 -34.90 -28.07 10.35
C LYS A 931 -33.87 -28.94 9.63
N GLU A 932 -34.14 -29.35 8.40
CA GLU A 932 -33.18 -30.16 7.62
C GLU A 932 -31.93 -29.34 7.22
N ARG A 933 -32.05 -28.03 6.98
CA ARG A 933 -30.88 -27.15 6.76
C ARG A 933 -30.00 -27.04 8.00
N GLU A 934 -30.60 -26.89 9.17
CA GLU A 934 -29.88 -26.87 10.45
C GLU A 934 -29.15 -28.18 10.69
N ARG A 935 -29.85 -29.31 10.53
CA ARG A 935 -29.28 -30.66 10.65
C ARG A 935 -28.15 -30.90 9.67
N LEU A 936 -28.28 -30.47 8.41
CA LEU A 936 -27.22 -30.57 7.41
C LEU A 936 -25.98 -29.75 7.82
N GLY A 937 -26.19 -28.57 8.40
CA GLY A 937 -25.11 -27.74 8.98
C GLY A 937 -24.38 -28.45 10.13
N GLU A 938 -25.12 -29.08 11.03
CA GLU A 938 -24.55 -29.88 12.14
C GLU A 938 -23.77 -31.09 11.63
N LEU A 939 -24.30 -31.81 10.65
CA LEU A 939 -23.61 -32.96 10.03
C LEU A 939 -22.31 -32.53 9.37
N ARG A 940 -22.30 -31.40 8.65
CA ARG A 940 -21.07 -30.84 8.07
C ARG A 940 -20.06 -30.45 9.16
N LYS A 941 -20.51 -29.83 10.25
CA LYS A 941 -19.66 -29.50 11.39
C LYS A 941 -19.02 -30.75 12.00
N LYS A 942 -19.80 -31.82 12.21
CA LYS A 942 -19.28 -33.11 12.69
C LYS A 942 -18.33 -33.78 11.69
N HIS A 943 -18.62 -33.70 10.39
CA HIS A 943 -17.74 -34.22 9.35
C HIS A 943 -16.35 -33.57 9.42
N TYR A 944 -16.28 -32.24 9.60
CA TYR A 944 -15.01 -31.53 9.79
C TYR A 944 -14.32 -31.88 11.11
N GLN A 945 -15.06 -32.10 12.20
CA GLN A 945 -14.49 -32.55 13.47
C GLN A 945 -13.86 -33.94 13.34
N LEU A 946 -14.56 -34.90 12.75
CA LEU A 946 -14.05 -36.25 12.54
C LEU A 946 -12.90 -36.30 11.53
N ALA A 947 -12.96 -35.50 10.47
CA ALA A 947 -11.84 -35.34 9.54
C ALA A 947 -10.60 -34.77 10.25
N GLY A 948 -10.76 -33.80 11.16
CA GLY A 948 -9.66 -33.28 11.98
C GLY A 948 -9.09 -34.33 12.96
N VAL A 949 -9.92 -35.17 13.56
CA VAL A 949 -9.48 -36.28 14.45
C VAL A 949 -8.70 -37.34 13.66
N ALA A 950 -9.15 -37.70 12.46
CA ALA A 950 -8.43 -38.62 11.56
C ALA A 950 -7.10 -38.04 11.02
N GLU A 951 -6.98 -36.71 10.96
CA GLU A 951 -5.73 -35.98 10.67
C GLU A 951 -4.84 -35.75 11.91
N GLY A 952 -5.25 -36.25 13.09
CA GLY A 952 -4.48 -36.21 14.33
C GLY A 952 -4.75 -35.02 15.26
N TRP A 953 -5.95 -34.42 15.22
CA TRP A 953 -6.30 -33.21 15.98
C TRP A 953 -7.39 -33.43 17.04
N GLY A 954 -7.43 -34.57 17.72
CA GLY A 954 -8.36 -34.75 18.85
C GLY A 954 -7.85 -35.72 19.90
N GLY A 955 -7.47 -35.18 21.06
CA GLY A 955 -7.33 -35.95 22.29
C GLY A 955 -8.71 -36.35 22.82
N GLU A 956 -8.85 -37.62 23.20
CA GLU A 956 -10.07 -38.20 23.75
C GLU A 956 -10.26 -37.78 25.21
N GLU A 957 -11.40 -37.15 25.53
CA GLU A 957 -11.89 -37.01 26.90
C GLU A 957 -12.87 -38.16 27.21
N GLU A 958 -12.47 -39.15 28.01
CA GLU A 958 -13.38 -39.88 28.90
C GLU A 958 -12.68 -40.22 30.21
N GLY A 959 -13.32 -39.87 31.34
CA GLY A 959 -12.93 -40.39 32.66
C GLY A 959 -13.23 -39.48 33.86
N LYS A 960 -14.50 -39.33 34.24
CA LYS A 960 -14.90 -38.78 35.55
C LYS A 960 -14.49 -39.71 36.71
N THR A 961 -13.99 -39.14 37.81
CA THR A 961 -14.35 -39.31 39.26
C THR A 961 -13.14 -38.97 40.19
N PRO A 962 -13.30 -38.76 41.52
CA PRO A 962 -13.80 -37.52 42.12
C PRO A 962 -12.88 -36.91 43.23
N CYS A 963 -12.95 -35.59 43.38
CA CYS A 963 -12.89 -34.77 44.61
C CYS A 963 -11.96 -35.19 45.78
N LYS A 964 -11.01 -34.32 46.15
CA LYS A 964 -10.85 -33.89 47.57
C LYS A 964 -10.48 -32.40 47.68
N THR A 965 -11.38 -31.70 48.36
CA THR A 965 -11.29 -30.34 48.87
C THR A 965 -10.17 -30.23 49.92
N THR A 966 -9.40 -29.13 49.87
CA THR A 966 -8.94 -28.48 51.11
C THR A 966 -8.82 -26.97 50.88
N ASN A 967 -9.69 -26.24 51.58
CA ASN A 967 -9.54 -24.83 51.92
C ASN A 967 -8.16 -24.56 52.55
N ILE A 968 -7.68 -23.31 52.47
CA ILE A 968 -7.38 -22.44 53.63
C ILE A 968 -6.74 -21.11 53.17
N CYS A 969 -7.49 -20.03 53.44
CA CYS A 969 -7.09 -18.72 53.96
C CYS A 969 -6.20 -17.73 53.18
N LEU A 970 -6.87 -16.65 52.74
CA LEU A 970 -6.54 -15.21 52.83
C LEU A 970 -5.69 -14.80 54.08
N PRO A 971 -4.94 -13.68 54.03
CA PRO A 971 -5.49 -12.30 54.19
C PRO A 971 -4.88 -11.26 53.23
N THR A 972 -5.66 -10.37 52.59
CA THR A 972 -6.36 -9.15 53.09
C THR A 972 -5.43 -8.01 53.50
N THR A 973 -5.46 -6.89 52.75
CA THR A 973 -5.51 -5.45 53.14
C THR A 973 -4.87 -4.59 52.02
N GLN A 974 -5.24 -3.35 51.69
CA GLN A 974 -6.43 -2.51 51.88
C GLN A 974 -6.22 -1.26 50.97
N TYR A 975 -7.31 -0.74 50.42
CA TYR A 975 -7.54 0.57 49.80
C TYR A 975 -6.55 1.72 50.07
N SER A 976 -6.29 2.56 49.04
CA SER A 976 -6.86 3.92 48.98
C SER A 976 -6.59 4.66 47.66
N LEU A 977 -7.66 5.23 47.09
CA LEU A 977 -7.64 6.36 46.15
C LEU A 977 -6.97 7.58 46.79
N THR A 978 -6.33 8.42 45.98
CA THR A 978 -6.33 9.87 46.20
C THR A 978 -6.32 10.61 44.85
N ILE A 979 -7.44 11.27 44.57
CA ILE A 979 -7.61 12.29 43.55
C ILE A 979 -7.01 13.59 44.08
N SER A 980 -6.26 14.33 43.26
CA SER A 980 -5.99 15.75 43.52
C SER A 980 -6.20 16.55 42.24
N GLN A 981 -7.26 17.37 42.25
CA GLN A 981 -7.50 18.48 41.34
C GLN A 981 -6.65 19.68 41.76
N ASN A 982 -6.15 20.45 40.79
CA ASN A 982 -6.27 21.91 40.86
C ASN A 982 -6.16 22.55 39.47
N CYS A 983 -7.16 23.37 39.16
CA CYS A 983 -7.29 24.28 38.02
C CYS A 983 -6.46 25.56 38.24
N PHE A 984 -6.02 26.23 37.16
CA PHE A 984 -6.45 27.60 36.77
C PHE A 984 -5.63 28.21 35.59
N LEU A 985 -6.39 28.73 34.60
CA LEU A 985 -6.22 29.95 33.79
C LEU A 985 -5.29 30.10 32.55
N LEU A 986 -6.00 30.26 31.43
CA LEU A 986 -5.86 31.21 30.30
C LEU A 986 -5.07 32.52 30.55
N LYS A 987 -4.21 32.91 29.58
CA LYS A 987 -4.34 34.15 28.76
C LYS A 987 -3.26 34.34 27.68
N ASN A 988 -3.74 34.59 26.45
CA ASN A 988 -3.34 35.61 25.44
C ASN A 988 -1.99 35.56 24.66
N HIS A 989 -2.12 35.18 23.37
CA HIS A 989 -1.81 35.94 22.11
C HIS A 989 -0.40 36.53 21.79
N PRO A 990 -0.10 36.84 20.51
CA PRO A 990 1.17 36.52 19.84
C PRO A 990 2.09 37.75 19.64
N ARG A 991 3.34 37.50 19.28
CA ARG A 991 4.18 38.48 18.56
C ARG A 991 5.02 37.79 17.48
N VAL A 992 4.88 38.33 16.27
CA VAL A 992 5.84 38.31 15.14
C VAL A 992 7.15 38.99 15.59
N PRO A 993 8.32 38.74 14.99
CA PRO A 993 8.68 37.82 13.90
C PRO A 993 9.32 36.51 14.36
#